data_AF-A0A4Z1EBX0-F1
#
_entry.id   AF-A0A4Z1EBX0-F1
#
_cell.length_a   1.000
_cell.length_b   1.000
_cell.length_c   1.000
_cell.angle_alpha   90.00
_cell.angle_beta   90.00
_cell.angle_gamma   90.00
#
_symmetry.space_group_name_H-M   'P 1'
#
loop_
_entity.id
_entity.type
_entity.pdbx_description
1 polymer ?
#
loop_
_entity_poly.entity_id
_entity_poly.type
_entity_poly.pdbx_seq_one_letter_code
_entity_poly.pdbx_strand_id
1 'polypeptide(L)'
;MTDLERTILDHYQLSSPYPIEWPADKDTSDASDEEDEDPKSNQNGAMAAAVARRKSKYFALEKASDRKSLIPNAQKSGDGVENLVQRDEQDPLGSTDSVVRVLRQQGLPVQDDIALRNRFLLSSTTFSPALFLSQVHSTASTQDLLRGLDLLSRSIDQKSASLKVLVESNFERFVRAKATIDNVYTEMKYRGAEPPTASRARPHSRHASRSSFRASSGNQIGMTTPAPVDVRKKNALMKESEYGVLGIKTPLLDVSAKAEEVWGPALGGREKEDSLKVMAGTVDRYKEYYEVNAAITDSIKRKDYESIVEEYTKARRFADDAKKLTETLGNTPPTDPQIHQILLAARVWHDVEQQIEDFKRDVWKKLSLAQGSARTDGIFGAQQDQHMELIGILLELGVTDNPIWVWLLSRFDHLKVKIQTTSDRSKIEIEILRRRLASADKPTPQVIATHLRSLGRQIVDNKQVSVDSPDIIELWEKLNSFLHSMFSAQGILGEVTEFWQTVQSFIDGRAQKALPVGINGKSREHHRFSDENIIELQQGTVELVDMLRESIYELFVDPPIEDISALFSPLPPTPRTPRTADSLTPSALRGSRFTFDPNNLPPPSPRRGEAWEKFAFWPPWSNSASGVHYLAKFLALVGSGASEMSGVSPVINGDGSALERLKALVGGARERCVTAILAAWNKDAENIKVLEDWRRSPDKRDLTRMPANFSAFESAILSGMQKILYISDASIKQGSAEIVLPPPAKLLQMVRSQFVTTLYKALSGMVENAERSVKKTEDDWTADTDGLATPVAMVVATSMGAGTVDASDRNVRMLLTLSNLQALRVDVVPNLTTQFENAFSVKLTEEAKTIRDVLGQIDARLFQSYTKPTVEILRDIVRRGVLAPDWAPTEQPKEVRPYVYEALLCLVIVHTQVSTTASSLTGQVLSYLLEQVSLEFLEAFKQRQRFPLNSLMQATLDIEFVAQTMNQYTTERATETSSQIYQELDKGTDGEARARLQKILPGMRVDLKRLREASKSEFACFKKARSGNKADRTASSSAQSTT
;
A
#
# COMPACT_ATOMS: atom_id res chain seq x y z
N MET A 1 34.10 -48.44 121.04
CA MET A 1 34.14 -47.48 119.93
C MET A 1 33.83 -46.13 120.51
N THR A 2 34.73 -45.18 120.32
CA THR A 2 34.61 -43.78 120.71
C THR A 2 33.71 -43.05 119.72
N ASP A 3 33.02 -41.98 120.14
CA ASP A 3 32.03 -41.28 119.31
C ASP A 3 32.61 -40.75 117.98
N LEU A 4 33.92 -40.48 117.94
CA LEU A 4 34.65 -40.09 116.74
C LEU A 4 34.65 -41.21 115.68
N GLU A 5 34.98 -42.45 116.06
CA GLU A 5 35.04 -43.59 115.14
C GLU A 5 33.67 -43.86 114.50
N ARG A 6 32.60 -43.79 115.30
CA ARG A 6 31.24 -43.99 114.82
C ARG A 6 30.75 -42.85 113.93
N THR A 7 31.09 -41.61 114.27
CA THR A 7 30.75 -40.46 113.39
C THR A 7 31.57 -40.44 112.10
N ILE A 8 32.80 -40.95 112.08
CA ILE A 8 33.60 -41.13 110.85
C ILE A 8 32.98 -42.21 109.95
N LEU A 9 32.62 -43.36 110.52
CA LEU A 9 31.89 -44.45 109.83
C LEU A 9 30.61 -43.93 109.16
N ASP A 10 29.72 -43.29 109.93
CA ASP A 10 28.43 -42.79 109.43
C ASP A 10 28.58 -41.61 108.43
N HIS A 11 29.59 -40.74 108.61
CA HIS A 11 29.79 -39.57 107.75
C HIS A 11 30.40 -39.90 106.38
N TYR A 12 31.28 -40.91 106.30
CA TYR A 12 31.90 -41.34 105.06
C TYR A 12 31.27 -42.62 104.46
N GLN A 13 30.30 -43.22 105.18
CA GLN A 13 29.62 -44.47 104.83
C GLN A 13 30.62 -45.62 104.58
N LEU A 14 31.57 -45.75 105.49
CA LEU A 14 32.58 -46.83 105.47
C LEU A 14 32.07 -47.98 106.34
N SER A 15 32.39 -49.22 105.96
CA SER A 15 31.94 -50.42 106.68
C SER A 15 32.82 -50.80 107.89
N SER A 16 34.03 -50.25 107.97
CA SER A 16 35.00 -50.45 109.05
C SER A 16 35.72 -49.13 109.34
N PRO A 17 36.04 -48.79 110.60
CA PRO A 17 36.62 -47.48 110.96
C PRO A 17 38.07 -47.30 110.51
N TYR A 18 38.74 -48.39 110.10
CA TYR A 18 40.13 -48.41 109.63
C TYR A 18 40.27 -49.26 108.36
N PRO A 19 39.78 -48.80 107.19
CA PRO A 19 40.00 -49.48 105.91
C PRO A 19 41.46 -49.25 105.46
N ILE A 20 42.10 -50.30 104.94
CA ILE A 20 43.54 -50.30 104.63
C ILE A 20 43.83 -49.61 103.28
N GLU A 21 42.88 -49.63 102.35
CA GLU A 21 42.88 -48.82 101.12
C GLU A 21 41.51 -48.18 100.88
N TRP A 22 41.48 -47.07 100.14
CA TRP A 22 40.26 -46.31 99.85
C TRP A 22 39.52 -46.88 98.61
N PRO A 23 38.18 -46.96 98.59
CA PRO A 23 37.45 -47.55 97.45
C PRO A 23 37.65 -46.76 96.15
N ALA A 24 38.15 -47.45 95.10
CA ALA A 24 38.49 -46.88 93.80
C ALA A 24 37.29 -46.18 93.10
N ASP A 25 36.06 -46.62 93.35
CA ASP A 25 34.82 -46.08 92.77
C ASP A 25 34.51 -44.61 93.15
N LYS A 26 35.34 -43.99 94.01
CA LYS A 26 35.18 -42.60 94.45
C LYS A 26 36.30 -41.66 93.99
N ASP A 27 37.17 -42.09 93.09
CA ASP A 27 38.37 -41.32 92.69
C ASP A 27 38.55 -41.21 91.16
N THR A 28 38.06 -40.11 90.57
CA THR A 28 38.55 -39.52 89.29
C THR A 28 37.81 -38.20 88.97
N SER A 29 38.55 -37.17 88.59
CA SER A 29 38.00 -35.93 88.01
C SER A 29 39.06 -35.13 87.23
N ASP A 30 38.60 -34.41 86.21
CA ASP A 30 39.29 -33.40 85.36
C ASP A 30 40.28 -33.92 84.28
N ALA A 31 39.95 -33.59 83.02
CA ALA A 31 40.85 -33.26 81.89
C ALA A 31 40.03 -32.60 80.75
N SER A 32 40.68 -31.87 79.82
CA SER A 32 40.08 -30.91 78.87
C SER A 32 40.57 -31.07 77.42
N ASP A 33 39.81 -30.50 76.48
CA ASP A 33 40.11 -29.97 75.11
C ASP A 33 41.31 -30.50 74.29
N GLU A 34 41.07 -30.90 73.02
CA GLU A 34 41.45 -30.12 71.81
C GLU A 34 41.02 -30.81 70.47
N GLU A 35 40.70 -29.95 69.49
CA GLU A 35 40.61 -29.98 67.99
C GLU A 35 40.88 -31.33 67.23
N ASP A 36 40.21 -31.69 66.10
CA ASP A 36 40.10 -30.89 64.87
C ASP A 36 39.13 -31.41 63.76
N GLU A 37 38.79 -30.50 62.83
CA GLU A 37 38.15 -30.51 61.48
C GLU A 37 37.01 -31.48 61.00
N ASP A 38 35.96 -30.80 60.49
CA ASP A 38 34.78 -31.16 59.67
C ASP A 38 35.16 -31.61 58.20
N PRO A 39 34.27 -32.08 57.28
CA PRO A 39 32.97 -31.43 56.97
C PRO A 39 31.75 -32.28 56.51
N LYS A 40 30.57 -31.71 56.80
CA LYS A 40 29.29 -31.74 56.04
C LYS A 40 28.46 -33.03 56.06
N SER A 41 27.44 -33.19 56.90
CA SER A 41 26.19 -32.40 57.10
C SER A 41 25.00 -32.82 56.22
N ASN A 42 24.11 -33.65 56.78
CA ASN A 42 22.69 -33.63 56.45
C ASN A 42 21.85 -34.11 57.66
N GLN A 43 20.60 -33.65 57.72
CA GLN A 43 19.53 -33.98 58.69
C GLN A 43 19.59 -33.41 60.12
N ASN A 44 18.40 -32.96 60.56
CA ASN A 44 18.05 -32.67 61.95
C ASN A 44 17.95 -33.96 62.77
N GLY A 45 18.45 -33.94 64.00
CA GLY A 45 18.30 -34.99 65.01
C GLY A 45 18.05 -34.39 66.40
N ALA A 46 17.52 -35.20 67.33
CA ALA A 46 16.96 -34.71 68.59
C ALA A 46 17.86 -34.96 69.83
N MET A 47 17.78 -34.03 70.78
CA MET A 47 17.83 -34.21 72.25
C MET A 47 19.11 -34.75 72.96
N ALA A 48 19.54 -33.97 73.97
CA ALA A 48 20.25 -34.34 75.22
C ALA A 48 21.79 -34.51 75.26
N ALA A 49 22.46 -33.47 75.80
CA ALA A 49 23.69 -33.46 76.61
C ALA A 49 23.83 -32.05 77.25
N ALA A 50 24.47 -31.77 78.40
CA ALA A 50 24.90 -32.55 79.57
C ALA A 50 24.98 -31.58 80.80
N VAL A 51 25.56 -31.98 81.95
CA VAL A 51 25.74 -31.12 83.15
C VAL A 51 27.15 -31.21 83.73
N ALA A 52 27.87 -30.08 83.83
CA ALA A 52 28.98 -29.78 84.77
C ALA A 52 29.47 -28.33 84.54
N ARG A 53 30.06 -27.56 85.46
CA ARG A 53 30.17 -27.58 86.93
C ARG A 53 30.55 -26.14 87.35
N ARG A 54 29.90 -25.52 88.35
CA ARG A 54 30.50 -24.41 89.12
C ARG A 54 30.13 -24.54 90.61
N LYS A 55 31.12 -24.90 91.43
CA LYS A 55 31.01 -24.99 92.90
C LYS A 55 30.75 -23.60 93.49
N SER A 56 29.87 -23.49 94.50
CA SER A 56 29.60 -22.21 95.18
C SER A 56 29.80 -22.31 96.70
N LYS A 57 30.18 -21.17 97.30
CA LYS A 57 30.86 -21.05 98.63
C LYS A 57 30.02 -21.37 99.88
N TYR A 58 28.82 -21.95 99.76
CA TYR A 58 27.85 -22.09 100.88
C TYR A 58 27.58 -23.53 101.37
N PHE A 59 28.28 -24.53 100.83
CA PHE A 59 28.15 -25.96 101.18
C PHE A 59 28.30 -26.27 102.70
N ALA A 60 28.91 -25.37 103.48
CA ALA A 60 29.09 -25.55 104.92
C ALA A 60 27.82 -25.29 105.77
N LEU A 61 26.82 -24.57 105.26
CA LEU A 61 25.57 -24.27 105.98
C LEU A 61 24.48 -25.33 105.74
N GLU A 62 24.50 -25.97 104.58
CA GLU A 62 23.49 -26.96 104.16
C GLU A 62 23.63 -28.31 104.88
N LYS A 63 24.82 -28.60 105.45
CA LYS A 63 25.08 -29.82 106.22
C LYS A 63 24.57 -29.79 107.68
N ALA A 64 24.04 -28.66 108.14
CA ALA A 64 23.56 -28.49 109.50
C ALA A 64 22.07 -28.86 109.70
N SER A 65 21.29 -28.99 108.62
CA SER A 65 19.85 -29.25 108.68
C SER A 65 19.44 -30.73 108.66
N ASP A 66 20.32 -31.65 108.24
CA ASP A 66 20.00 -33.08 108.08
C ASP A 66 20.73 -33.99 109.08
N ARG A 67 20.50 -33.77 110.38
CA ARG A 67 20.73 -34.77 111.43
C ARG A 67 19.49 -34.94 112.31
N LYS A 68 18.50 -35.67 111.77
CA LYS A 68 17.40 -36.25 112.55
C LYS A 68 17.92 -37.36 113.46
N SER A 69 17.97 -37.13 114.76
CA SER A 69 18.05 -38.20 115.76
C SER A 69 16.65 -38.54 116.28
N LEU A 70 16.13 -39.71 115.92
CA LEU A 70 14.85 -40.22 116.44
C LEU A 70 14.88 -40.31 117.97
N ILE A 71 13.92 -39.65 118.63
CA ILE A 71 13.53 -39.97 120.00
C ILE A 71 12.19 -40.73 119.92
N PRO A 72 12.05 -41.91 120.55
CA PRO A 72 10.81 -42.68 120.50
C PRO A 72 9.59 -41.90 121.03
N ASN A 73 8.41 -42.18 120.45
CA ASN A 73 7.09 -41.68 120.87
C ASN A 73 6.70 -40.21 120.57
N ALA A 74 7.37 -39.50 119.65
CA ALA A 74 6.87 -38.23 119.11
C ALA A 74 5.91 -38.44 117.92
N GLN A 75 4.65 -37.95 118.02
CA GLN A 75 3.70 -37.91 116.90
C GLN A 75 3.81 -36.58 116.14
N LYS A 76 3.85 -36.64 114.80
CA LYS A 76 3.74 -35.47 113.92
C LYS A 76 2.28 -35.12 113.66
N SER A 77 1.90 -33.88 113.99
CA SER A 77 0.77 -33.23 113.33
C SER A 77 1.25 -32.52 112.06
N GLY A 78 0.34 -32.22 111.13
CA GLY A 78 0.64 -31.85 109.74
C GLY A 78 1.36 -30.52 109.50
N ASP A 79 1.72 -29.78 110.54
CA ASP A 79 2.27 -28.41 110.46
C ASP A 79 3.67 -28.26 111.09
N GLY A 80 4.43 -29.36 111.17
CA GLY A 80 5.89 -29.32 111.33
C GLY A 80 6.47 -28.98 112.72
N VAL A 81 5.65 -28.67 113.73
CA VAL A 81 6.12 -28.39 115.10
C VAL A 81 6.20 -29.68 115.94
N GLU A 82 7.39 -29.98 116.48
CA GLU A 82 7.59 -31.11 117.41
C GLU A 82 7.09 -30.76 118.81
N ASN A 83 6.09 -31.50 119.33
CA ASN A 83 5.54 -31.31 120.68
C ASN A 83 5.98 -32.46 121.61
N LEU A 84 6.77 -32.13 122.65
CA LEU A 84 7.29 -33.06 123.66
C LEU A 84 6.48 -33.01 124.98
N VAL A 85 5.32 -33.67 125.07
CA VAL A 85 4.74 -34.03 126.39
C VAL A 85 4.00 -35.38 126.33
N GLN A 86 4.44 -36.37 127.11
CA GLN A 86 3.66 -37.59 127.37
C GLN A 86 3.44 -37.89 128.86
N ARG A 87 4.17 -37.22 129.77
CA ARG A 87 4.03 -37.43 131.23
C ARG A 87 2.88 -36.60 131.80
N ASP A 88 2.32 -37.08 132.89
CA ASP A 88 1.31 -36.39 133.69
C ASP A 88 2.04 -35.42 134.65
N GLU A 89 1.47 -34.25 134.89
CA GLU A 89 2.08 -33.18 135.69
C GLU A 89 1.20 -32.89 136.92
N GLN A 90 1.84 -32.52 138.03
CA GLN A 90 1.18 -32.06 139.25
C GLN A 90 0.53 -30.69 139.01
N ASP A 91 -0.61 -30.40 139.62
CA ASP A 91 -1.32 -29.13 139.46
C ASP A 91 -0.45 -27.94 139.93
N PRO A 92 -0.17 -26.94 139.07
CA PRO A 92 0.63 -25.77 139.45
C PRO A 92 -0.01 -24.87 140.50
N LEU A 93 -1.32 -25.02 140.78
CA LEU A 93 -2.03 -24.33 141.88
C LEU A 93 -2.05 -25.14 143.19
N GLY A 94 -1.49 -26.35 143.20
CA GLY A 94 -1.27 -27.15 144.41
C GLY A 94 -2.50 -27.84 144.99
N SER A 95 -3.61 -27.98 144.25
CA SER A 95 -4.83 -28.64 144.76
C SER A 95 -4.81 -30.16 144.62
N THR A 96 -4.14 -30.70 143.58
CA THR A 96 -4.14 -32.14 143.26
C THR A 96 -2.84 -32.64 142.64
N ASP A 97 -2.51 -33.92 142.91
CA ASP A 97 -1.25 -34.54 142.44
C ASP A 97 -1.23 -34.97 140.97
N SER A 98 -2.35 -34.87 140.24
CA SER A 98 -2.45 -35.29 138.83
C SER A 98 -3.59 -34.59 138.12
N VAL A 99 -3.26 -33.76 137.12
CA VAL A 99 -4.23 -33.04 136.29
C VAL A 99 -5.05 -34.00 135.43
N VAL A 100 -4.41 -35.03 134.84
CA VAL A 100 -5.10 -36.00 133.96
C VAL A 100 -6.11 -36.87 134.73
N ARG A 101 -5.92 -37.10 136.04
CA ARG A 101 -6.86 -37.87 136.87
C ARG A 101 -8.15 -37.10 137.19
N VAL A 102 -8.06 -35.78 137.41
CA VAL A 102 -9.24 -34.92 137.63
C VAL A 102 -10.09 -34.83 136.36
N LEU A 103 -9.45 -34.60 135.21
CA LEU A 103 -10.12 -34.52 133.90
C LEU A 103 -10.87 -35.82 133.55
N ARG A 104 -10.37 -36.99 133.99
CA ARG A 104 -11.07 -38.27 133.83
C ARG A 104 -12.34 -38.38 134.67
N GLN A 105 -12.34 -37.87 135.91
CA GLN A 105 -13.53 -37.94 136.79
C GLN A 105 -14.69 -37.05 136.30
N GLN A 106 -14.39 -36.00 135.53
CA GLN A 106 -15.42 -35.15 134.90
C GLN A 106 -15.85 -35.66 133.50
N GLY A 107 -15.44 -36.85 133.08
CA GLY A 107 -16.00 -37.54 131.90
C GLY A 107 -15.44 -37.12 130.53
N LEU A 108 -14.31 -36.42 130.47
CA LEU A 108 -13.68 -36.01 129.21
C LEU A 108 -12.79 -37.14 128.63
N PRO A 109 -12.81 -37.41 127.30
CA PRO A 109 -12.06 -38.50 126.66
C PRO A 109 -10.57 -38.15 126.43
N VAL A 110 -9.83 -37.93 127.52
CA VAL A 110 -8.43 -37.43 127.50
C VAL A 110 -7.39 -38.53 127.21
N GLN A 111 -7.81 -39.78 126.98
CA GLN A 111 -6.92 -40.86 126.50
C GLN A 111 -6.88 -40.98 124.97
N ASP A 112 -7.97 -40.62 124.28
CA ASP A 112 -8.09 -40.78 122.82
C ASP A 112 -7.65 -39.52 122.05
N ASP A 113 -7.83 -38.32 122.64
CA ASP A 113 -7.40 -37.05 122.03
C ASP A 113 -6.20 -36.42 122.76
N ILE A 114 -5.02 -36.66 122.19
CA ILE A 114 -3.73 -36.12 122.65
C ILE A 114 -3.63 -34.60 122.40
N ALA A 115 -4.27 -34.08 121.34
CA ALA A 115 -4.25 -32.66 121.04
C ALA A 115 -5.08 -31.87 122.06
N LEU A 116 -6.22 -32.43 122.50
CA LEU A 116 -7.00 -31.85 123.60
C LEU A 116 -6.20 -31.87 124.92
N ARG A 117 -5.56 -33.00 125.26
CA ARG A 117 -4.71 -33.14 126.46
C ARG A 117 -3.62 -32.06 126.53
N ASN A 118 -2.95 -31.80 125.41
CA ASN A 118 -1.86 -30.83 125.33
C ASN A 118 -2.28 -29.37 125.63
N ARG A 119 -3.58 -29.04 125.56
CA ARG A 119 -4.09 -27.69 125.90
C ARG A 119 -4.20 -27.44 127.42
N PHE A 120 -4.09 -28.49 128.23
CA PHE A 120 -4.17 -28.44 129.70
C PHE A 120 -2.82 -28.68 130.42
N LEU A 121 -1.76 -29.03 129.70
CA LEU A 121 -0.42 -29.25 130.26
C LEU A 121 0.48 -28.04 130.03
N LEU A 122 1.13 -27.54 131.08
CA LEU A 122 1.89 -26.29 131.06
C LEU A 122 3.13 -26.36 130.15
N SER A 123 3.69 -27.55 129.96
CA SER A 123 4.85 -27.83 129.12
C SER A 123 4.55 -27.84 127.60
N SER A 124 3.30 -27.67 127.17
CA SER A 124 2.94 -27.59 125.75
C SER A 124 2.97 -26.17 125.19
N THR A 125 3.42 -26.03 123.94
CA THR A 125 3.31 -24.78 123.15
C THR A 125 1.85 -24.36 122.86
N THR A 126 0.88 -25.23 123.12
CA THR A 126 -0.56 -25.02 122.86
C THR A 126 -1.41 -24.89 124.13
N PHE A 127 -0.78 -24.73 125.30
CA PHE A 127 -1.46 -24.56 126.59
C PHE A 127 -2.41 -23.35 126.60
N SER A 128 -3.61 -23.52 127.17
CA SER A 128 -4.63 -22.47 127.27
C SER A 128 -5.08 -22.25 128.73
N PRO A 129 -4.64 -21.18 129.41
CA PRO A 129 -4.94 -20.94 130.83
C PRO A 129 -6.43 -20.89 131.17
N ALA A 130 -7.26 -20.33 130.27
CA ALA A 130 -8.70 -20.18 130.49
C ALA A 130 -9.44 -21.53 130.53
N LEU A 131 -9.08 -22.50 129.68
CA LEU A 131 -9.67 -23.84 129.71
C LEU A 131 -9.16 -24.65 130.92
N PHE A 132 -7.89 -24.47 131.30
CA PHE A 132 -7.32 -25.09 132.49
C PHE A 132 -8.07 -24.72 133.77
N LEU A 133 -8.24 -23.42 134.05
CA LEU A 133 -8.97 -22.96 135.23
C LEU A 133 -10.44 -23.36 135.23
N SER A 134 -11.12 -23.26 134.08
CA SER A 134 -12.57 -23.52 133.99
C SER A 134 -12.96 -25.00 134.05
N GLN A 135 -12.04 -25.94 133.79
CA GLN A 135 -12.34 -27.38 133.82
C GLN A 135 -11.66 -28.12 134.99
N VAL A 136 -10.38 -27.84 135.27
CA VAL A 136 -9.64 -28.52 136.36
C VAL A 136 -10.02 -27.95 137.73
N HIS A 137 -10.29 -26.65 137.81
CA HIS A 137 -10.63 -25.94 139.05
C HIS A 137 -12.07 -25.38 139.05
N SER A 138 -13.00 -26.06 138.36
CA SER A 138 -14.40 -25.62 138.19
C SER A 138 -15.19 -25.48 139.50
N THR A 139 -14.81 -26.20 140.55
CA THR A 139 -15.45 -26.18 141.89
C THR A 139 -14.64 -25.45 142.96
N ALA A 140 -13.49 -24.83 142.60
CA ALA A 140 -12.64 -24.13 143.55
C ALA A 140 -13.20 -22.76 143.94
N SER A 141 -13.05 -22.35 145.21
CA SER A 141 -13.45 -21.00 145.63
C SER A 141 -12.42 -19.94 145.22
N THR A 142 -12.83 -18.68 145.19
CA THR A 142 -11.91 -17.55 144.94
C THR A 142 -10.79 -17.46 145.98
N GLN A 143 -11.01 -17.91 147.22
CA GLN A 143 -9.97 -17.97 148.26
C GLN A 143 -8.97 -19.12 148.06
N ASP A 144 -9.36 -20.19 147.37
CA ASP A 144 -8.45 -21.30 147.02
C ASP A 144 -7.57 -20.90 145.83
N LEU A 145 -8.14 -20.24 144.82
CA LEU A 145 -7.40 -19.70 143.67
C LEU A 145 -6.35 -18.65 144.08
N LEU A 146 -6.66 -17.78 145.05
CA LEU A 146 -5.67 -16.83 145.61
C LEU A 146 -4.52 -17.53 146.34
N ARG A 147 -4.80 -18.60 147.10
CA ARG A 147 -3.74 -19.43 147.72
C ARG A 147 -2.89 -20.18 146.68
N GLY A 148 -3.50 -20.66 145.60
CA GLY A 148 -2.79 -21.25 144.46
C GLY A 148 -1.87 -20.24 143.75
N LEU A 149 -2.27 -18.97 143.65
CA LEU A 149 -1.45 -17.90 143.08
C LEU A 149 -0.17 -17.65 143.90
N ASP A 150 -0.28 -17.60 145.23
CA ASP A 150 0.89 -17.44 146.12
C ASP A 150 1.87 -18.63 146.02
N LEU A 151 1.35 -19.85 145.89
CA LEU A 151 2.16 -21.06 145.66
C LEU A 151 2.88 -21.01 144.30
N LEU A 152 2.18 -20.60 143.25
CA LEU A 152 2.74 -20.46 141.91
C LEU A 152 3.83 -19.38 141.87
N SER A 153 3.60 -18.24 142.52
CA SER A 153 4.58 -17.15 142.64
C SER A 153 5.88 -17.63 143.31
N ARG A 154 5.78 -18.32 144.46
CA ARG A 154 6.94 -18.94 145.13
C ARG A 154 7.66 -19.97 144.25
N SER A 155 6.92 -20.79 143.49
CA SER A 155 7.48 -21.78 142.57
C SER A 155 8.26 -21.12 141.42
N ILE A 156 7.75 -20.00 140.89
CA ILE A 156 8.42 -19.19 139.87
C ILE A 156 9.70 -18.56 140.43
N ASP A 157 9.67 -18.00 141.64
CA ASP A 157 10.88 -17.42 142.27
C ASP A 157 11.96 -18.47 142.55
N GLN A 158 11.57 -19.67 143.01
CA GLN A 158 12.52 -20.77 143.22
C GLN A 158 13.13 -21.28 141.91
N LYS A 159 12.33 -21.33 140.83
CA LYS A 159 12.82 -21.70 139.50
C LYS A 159 13.64 -20.59 138.85
N SER A 160 13.31 -19.32 139.06
CA SER A 160 14.05 -18.18 138.49
C SER A 160 15.44 -18.04 139.11
N ALA A 161 15.57 -18.28 140.43
CA ALA A 161 16.87 -18.42 141.09
C ALA A 161 17.72 -19.56 140.48
N SER A 162 17.10 -20.72 140.23
CA SER A 162 17.77 -21.87 139.60
C SER A 162 18.18 -21.59 138.14
N LEU A 163 17.33 -20.88 137.39
CA LEU A 163 17.61 -20.43 136.02
C LEU A 163 18.75 -19.40 135.97
N LYS A 164 18.85 -18.53 136.97
CA LYS A 164 19.92 -17.54 137.08
C LYS A 164 21.29 -18.23 137.23
N VAL A 165 21.38 -19.25 138.10
CA VAL A 165 22.57 -20.11 138.23
C VAL A 165 22.87 -20.88 136.95
N LEU A 166 21.85 -21.33 136.20
CA LEU A 166 22.03 -22.00 134.91
C LEU A 166 22.60 -21.04 133.84
N VAL A 167 22.14 -19.79 133.81
CA VAL A 167 22.63 -18.75 132.89
C VAL A 167 24.03 -18.26 133.28
N GLU A 168 24.33 -18.13 134.57
CA GLU A 168 25.67 -17.79 135.06
C GLU A 168 26.69 -18.91 134.76
N SER A 169 26.32 -20.19 134.96
CA SER A 169 27.20 -21.34 134.67
C SER A 169 27.39 -21.65 133.18
N ASN A 170 26.48 -21.24 132.30
CA ASN A 170 26.54 -21.49 130.85
C ASN A 170 26.45 -20.21 130.00
N PHE A 171 26.89 -19.08 130.55
CA PHE A 171 26.78 -17.75 129.92
C PHE A 171 27.33 -17.71 128.49
N GLU A 172 28.44 -18.41 128.24
CA GLU A 172 29.10 -18.46 126.93
C GLU A 172 28.25 -19.13 125.83
N ARG A 173 27.40 -20.10 126.17
CA ARG A 173 26.43 -20.68 125.23
C ARG A 173 25.26 -19.75 124.97
N PHE A 174 24.78 -19.04 125.99
CA PHE A 174 23.70 -18.08 125.86
C PHE A 174 24.10 -16.87 125.00
N VAL A 175 25.31 -16.34 125.21
CA VAL A 175 25.88 -15.27 124.38
C VAL A 175 26.11 -15.74 122.94
N ARG A 176 26.60 -16.96 122.70
CA ARG A 176 26.71 -17.50 121.33
C ARG A 176 25.35 -17.62 120.63
N ALA A 177 24.33 -18.14 121.32
CA ALA A 177 22.97 -18.26 120.76
C ALA A 177 22.38 -16.88 120.44
N LYS A 178 22.52 -15.91 121.35
CA LYS A 178 22.09 -14.52 121.12
C LYS A 178 22.87 -13.87 119.97
N ALA A 179 24.19 -14.06 119.91
CA ALA A 179 25.02 -13.54 118.83
C ALA A 179 24.67 -14.14 117.46
N THR A 180 24.28 -15.42 117.38
CA THR A 180 23.75 -16.00 116.12
C THR A 180 22.41 -15.39 115.71
N ILE A 181 21.51 -15.10 116.66
CA ILE A 181 20.23 -14.45 116.38
C ILE A 181 20.45 -12.98 115.94
N ASP A 182 21.29 -12.24 116.66
CA ASP A 182 21.62 -10.85 116.33
C ASP A 182 22.40 -10.72 115.00
N ASN A 183 23.28 -11.68 114.68
CA ASN A 183 23.97 -11.74 113.38
C ASN A 183 23.01 -12.05 112.23
N VAL A 184 22.11 -13.04 112.37
CA VAL A 184 21.09 -13.31 111.33
C VAL A 184 20.20 -12.08 111.12
N TYR A 185 19.81 -11.40 112.19
CA TYR A 185 19.01 -10.17 112.12
C TYR A 185 19.76 -8.99 111.46
N THR A 186 21.06 -8.80 111.73
CA THR A 186 21.86 -7.75 111.08
C THR A 186 22.25 -8.07 109.65
N GLU A 187 22.51 -9.34 109.31
CA GLU A 187 22.78 -9.78 107.94
C GLU A 187 21.53 -9.66 107.05
N MET A 188 20.33 -9.89 107.62
CA MET A 188 19.07 -9.59 106.94
C MET A 188 18.82 -8.08 106.74
N LYS A 189 19.47 -7.20 107.51
CA LYS A 189 19.20 -5.75 107.53
C LYS A 189 20.21 -4.90 106.74
N TYR A 190 21.48 -5.29 106.63
CA TYR A 190 22.55 -4.42 106.10
C TYR A 190 23.55 -5.09 105.12
N ARG A 191 23.11 -6.07 104.31
CA ARG A 191 23.98 -6.75 103.33
C ARG A 191 24.57 -5.81 102.25
N GLY A 192 25.82 -5.37 102.46
CA GLY A 192 26.79 -5.15 101.37
C GLY A 192 27.11 -3.72 100.92
N ALA A 193 27.13 -2.73 101.81
CA ALA A 193 27.59 -1.37 101.49
C ALA A 193 28.87 -0.98 102.26
N GLU A 194 29.99 -0.84 101.54
CA GLU A 194 31.21 -0.16 101.99
C GLU A 194 31.82 0.68 100.83
N PRO A 195 32.68 1.69 101.11
CA PRO A 195 32.62 2.98 100.42
C PRO A 195 33.55 3.15 99.18
N PRO A 196 33.38 4.24 98.40
CA PRO A 196 34.06 4.44 97.12
C PRO A 196 35.44 5.11 97.24
N THR A 197 36.37 4.82 96.32
CA THR A 197 37.58 5.64 96.11
C THR A 197 37.96 5.85 94.63
N ALA A 198 38.17 7.14 94.30
CA ALA A 198 39.05 7.75 93.30
C ALA A 198 39.02 7.34 91.80
N SER A 199 39.30 8.35 90.95
CA SER A 199 39.23 8.31 89.48
C SER A 199 40.55 8.74 88.81
N ARG A 200 40.75 8.31 87.53
CA ARG A 200 41.63 8.88 86.47
C ARG A 200 41.59 7.92 85.25
N ALA A 201 41.76 8.31 83.97
CA ALA A 201 41.79 9.63 83.30
C ALA A 201 41.44 9.46 81.79
N ARG A 202 41.10 10.55 81.09
CA ARG A 202 40.98 10.59 79.60
C ARG A 202 42.35 10.85 78.94
N PRO A 203 42.50 10.65 77.61
CA PRO A 203 42.46 11.83 76.72
C PRO A 203 41.87 11.65 75.30
N HIS A 204 41.40 12.78 74.73
CA HIS A 204 41.36 13.26 73.32
C HIS A 204 41.26 12.27 72.12
N SER A 205 40.31 12.33 71.16
CA SER A 205 39.60 13.39 70.40
C SER A 205 40.25 13.81 69.06
N ARG A 206 39.50 13.70 67.94
CA ARG A 206 39.42 14.73 66.87
C ARG A 206 38.25 14.53 65.88
N HIS A 207 37.70 15.68 65.44
CA HIS A 207 36.74 15.96 64.35
C HIS A 207 37.18 15.35 62.98
N ALA A 208 36.42 15.32 61.87
CA ALA A 208 35.19 16.00 61.37
C ALA A 208 34.70 15.26 60.07
N SER A 209 33.56 15.52 59.39
CA SER A 209 32.32 16.30 59.61
C SER A 209 31.33 16.09 58.43
N ARG A 210 30.03 16.45 58.59
CA ARG A 210 29.01 16.75 57.53
C ARG A 210 28.51 15.56 56.67
N SER A 211 27.28 15.48 56.12
CA SER A 211 25.97 16.18 56.28
C SER A 211 24.92 15.47 55.38
N SER A 212 23.58 15.60 55.47
CA SER A 212 22.63 15.88 56.58
C SER A 212 21.17 15.91 56.04
N PHE A 213 20.16 15.49 56.83
CA PHE A 213 18.68 15.54 56.60
C PHE A 213 18.10 14.45 55.65
N ARG A 214 17.19 13.54 56.08
CA ARG A 214 15.79 13.60 56.63
C ARG A 214 14.72 13.60 55.52
N ALA A 215 13.62 12.82 55.57
CA ALA A 215 13.19 11.83 56.57
C ALA A 215 12.04 10.91 56.07
N SER A 216 11.83 9.80 56.80
CA SER A 216 10.59 8.99 56.92
C SER A 216 10.14 8.15 55.70
N SER A 217 9.62 6.94 55.84
CA SER A 217 9.23 6.15 57.04
C SER A 217 9.52 4.66 56.87
N GLY A 218 9.68 3.91 57.97
CA GLY A 218 9.85 2.45 57.94
C GLY A 218 10.70 1.89 59.09
N ASN A 219 10.06 1.47 60.19
CA ASN A 219 10.72 0.91 61.36
C ASN A 219 11.43 -0.42 61.07
N GLN A 220 12.75 -0.49 61.31
CA GLN A 220 13.39 -1.69 61.87
C GLN A 220 14.41 -1.25 62.94
N ILE A 221 14.16 -1.63 64.19
CA ILE A 221 15.09 -1.46 65.30
C ILE A 221 15.77 -2.81 65.53
N GLY A 222 17.04 -2.92 65.16
CA GLY A 222 17.89 -4.00 65.65
C GLY A 222 18.25 -3.72 67.11
N MET A 223 17.84 -4.59 68.03
CA MET A 223 18.18 -4.45 69.44
C MET A 223 19.40 -5.29 69.80
N THR A 224 20.32 -4.67 70.52
CA THR A 224 21.57 -5.25 71.00
C THR A 224 21.36 -6.29 72.10
N THR A 225 22.27 -7.26 72.19
CA THR A 225 22.30 -8.29 73.24
C THR A 225 22.41 -7.70 74.65
N PRO A 226 21.51 -8.04 75.59
CA PRO A 226 21.66 -7.69 77.01
C PRO A 226 22.65 -8.62 77.71
N ALA A 227 23.47 -8.08 78.63
CA ALA A 227 24.34 -8.85 79.50
C ALA A 227 23.54 -9.70 80.52
N PRO A 228 24.10 -10.83 81.02
CA PRO A 228 23.36 -11.76 81.88
C PRO A 228 23.02 -11.16 83.25
N VAL A 229 21.75 -11.34 83.67
CA VAL A 229 21.21 -10.81 84.93
C VAL A 229 21.52 -11.75 86.10
N ASP A 230 22.18 -11.23 87.13
CA ASP A 230 22.59 -11.97 88.32
C ASP A 230 21.40 -12.55 89.11
N VAL A 231 21.32 -13.88 89.23
CA VAL A 231 20.18 -14.62 89.82
C VAL A 231 19.93 -14.27 91.30
N ARG A 232 20.92 -13.66 91.98
CA ARG A 232 20.89 -13.33 93.41
C ARG A 232 20.01 -12.13 93.79
N LYS A 233 19.47 -11.36 92.82
CA LYS A 233 18.66 -10.15 93.10
C LYS A 233 17.13 -10.35 93.07
N LYS A 234 16.63 -11.56 92.82
CA LYS A 234 15.20 -11.81 92.53
C LYS A 234 14.20 -11.39 93.62
N ASN A 235 14.60 -11.41 94.91
CA ASN A 235 13.68 -11.18 96.05
C ASN A 235 14.07 -9.98 96.93
N ALA A 236 14.88 -9.03 96.44
CA ALA A 236 15.22 -7.84 97.20
C ALA A 236 14.07 -6.81 97.21
N LEU A 237 13.72 -6.27 98.38
CA LEU A 237 12.72 -5.20 98.55
C LEU A 237 13.30 -3.80 98.30
N MET A 238 14.09 -3.65 97.23
CA MET A 238 14.66 -2.36 96.81
C MET A 238 13.87 -1.76 95.64
N LYS A 239 13.93 -0.44 95.49
CA LYS A 239 13.27 0.28 94.39
C LYS A 239 13.79 -0.17 93.01
N GLU A 240 15.06 -0.57 92.93
CA GLU A 240 15.72 -1.07 91.71
C GLU A 240 15.32 -2.51 91.32
N SER A 241 14.71 -3.26 92.24
CA SER A 241 14.15 -4.60 92.02
C SER A 241 12.62 -4.60 92.10
N GLU A 242 12.00 -3.42 91.87
CA GLU A 242 10.55 -3.18 91.91
C GLU A 242 9.86 -3.82 93.11
N TYR A 243 10.45 -3.69 94.31
CA TYR A 243 9.93 -4.24 95.56
C TYR A 243 9.61 -5.75 95.50
N GLY A 244 10.39 -6.53 94.74
CA GLY A 244 10.26 -7.98 94.65
C GLY A 244 9.40 -8.49 93.48
N VAL A 245 8.81 -7.60 92.67
CA VAL A 245 7.98 -7.99 91.52
C VAL A 245 8.81 -8.49 90.32
N LEU A 246 10.11 -8.18 90.28
CA LEU A 246 11.00 -8.46 89.14
C LEU A 246 11.06 -9.95 88.72
N GLY A 247 10.92 -10.87 89.68
CA GLY A 247 10.90 -12.32 89.45
C GLY A 247 9.61 -12.85 88.80
N ILE A 248 8.51 -12.10 88.87
CA ILE A 248 7.23 -12.40 88.19
C ILE A 248 7.15 -11.61 86.87
N LYS A 249 7.61 -10.36 86.88
CA LYS A 249 7.62 -9.48 85.71
C LYS A 249 8.39 -10.05 84.52
N THR A 250 9.49 -10.77 84.75
CA THR A 250 10.28 -11.38 83.67
C THR A 250 9.54 -12.52 82.97
N PRO A 251 9.02 -13.56 83.65
CA PRO A 251 8.11 -14.55 83.03
C PRO A 251 6.86 -13.93 82.41
N LEU A 252 6.26 -12.90 83.03
CA LEU A 252 5.01 -12.32 82.54
C LEU A 252 5.23 -11.46 81.29
N LEU A 253 6.38 -10.78 81.17
CA LEU A 253 6.81 -10.13 79.93
C LEU A 253 7.27 -11.12 78.86
N ASP A 254 7.86 -12.26 79.23
CA ASP A 254 8.23 -13.32 78.28
C ASP A 254 6.98 -14.05 77.74
N VAL A 255 5.96 -14.23 78.58
CA VAL A 255 4.64 -14.73 78.16
C VAL A 255 3.86 -13.68 77.37
N SER A 256 3.92 -12.39 77.71
CA SER A 256 3.29 -11.35 76.89
C SER A 256 3.99 -11.19 75.54
N ALA A 257 5.32 -11.27 75.50
CA ALA A 257 6.10 -11.24 74.27
C ALA A 257 5.80 -12.47 73.40
N LYS A 258 5.71 -13.68 73.97
CA LYS A 258 5.28 -14.88 73.23
C LYS A 258 3.81 -14.82 72.81
N ALA A 259 2.95 -14.20 73.61
CA ALA A 259 1.57 -13.94 73.20
C ALA A 259 1.50 -12.91 72.06
N GLU A 260 2.36 -11.89 72.05
CA GLU A 260 2.46 -10.91 70.96
C GLU A 260 3.12 -11.52 69.71
N GLU A 261 4.10 -12.42 69.87
CA GLU A 261 4.76 -13.18 68.80
C GLU A 261 3.84 -14.22 68.15
N VAL A 262 2.91 -14.82 68.91
CA VAL A 262 1.95 -15.82 68.38
C VAL A 262 0.64 -15.17 67.94
N TRP A 263 0.02 -14.37 68.81
CA TRP A 263 -1.28 -13.74 68.52
C TRP A 263 -1.16 -12.45 67.70
N GLY A 264 -0.03 -11.73 67.72
CA GLY A 264 0.17 -10.56 66.86
C GLY A 264 0.10 -10.93 65.37
N PRO A 265 0.89 -11.91 64.88
CA PRO A 265 0.78 -12.42 63.52
C PRO A 265 -0.56 -13.10 63.23
N ALA A 266 -1.18 -13.79 64.19
CA ALA A 266 -2.48 -14.45 63.98
C ALA A 266 -3.65 -13.47 63.91
N LEU A 267 -3.72 -12.48 64.80
CA LEU A 267 -4.76 -11.44 64.82
C LEU A 267 -4.54 -10.43 63.70
N GLY A 268 -3.30 -9.97 63.49
CA GLY A 268 -2.96 -9.13 62.34
C GLY A 268 -3.08 -9.86 61.01
N GLY A 269 -2.89 -11.19 60.99
CA GLY A 269 -3.17 -12.05 59.85
C GLY A 269 -4.67 -12.17 59.58
N ARG A 270 -5.49 -12.34 60.63
CA ARG A 270 -6.95 -12.39 60.54
C ARG A 270 -7.59 -11.04 60.19
N GLU A 271 -7.10 -9.93 60.73
CA GLU A 271 -7.55 -8.58 60.37
C GLU A 271 -7.18 -8.25 58.92
N LYS A 272 -6.01 -8.70 58.46
CA LYS A 272 -5.65 -8.70 57.03
C LYS A 272 -6.58 -9.60 56.22
N GLU A 273 -6.88 -10.82 56.67
CA GLU A 273 -7.79 -11.74 55.98
C GLU A 273 -9.21 -11.16 55.88
N ASP A 274 -9.74 -10.57 56.96
CA ASP A 274 -11.08 -10.00 57.00
C ASP A 274 -11.14 -8.67 56.22
N SER A 275 -10.09 -7.83 56.21
CA SER A 275 -10.00 -6.68 55.30
C SER A 275 -9.83 -7.08 53.84
N LEU A 276 -9.09 -8.16 53.54
CA LEU A 276 -8.98 -8.75 52.21
C LEU A 276 -10.32 -9.37 51.76
N LYS A 277 -11.10 -9.98 52.64
CA LYS A 277 -12.47 -10.45 52.34
C LYS A 277 -13.43 -9.30 52.07
N VAL A 278 -13.35 -8.22 52.85
CA VAL A 278 -14.15 -7.01 52.59
C VAL A 278 -13.76 -6.38 51.26
N MET A 279 -12.46 -6.27 50.97
CA MET A 279 -11.95 -5.73 49.71
C MET A 279 -12.29 -6.64 48.51
N ALA A 280 -12.16 -7.96 48.64
CA ALA A 280 -12.60 -8.91 47.61
C ALA A 280 -14.11 -8.79 47.40
N GLY A 281 -14.90 -8.70 48.47
CA GLY A 281 -16.35 -8.52 48.40
C GLY A 281 -16.78 -7.18 47.78
N THR A 282 -16.01 -6.10 47.91
CA THR A 282 -16.28 -4.84 47.17
C THR A 282 -15.82 -4.92 45.72
N VAL A 283 -14.69 -5.56 45.43
CA VAL A 283 -14.21 -5.81 44.06
C VAL A 283 -15.20 -6.69 43.29
N ASP A 284 -15.69 -7.79 43.87
CA ASP A 284 -16.67 -8.68 43.24
C ASP A 284 -18.01 -7.96 43.00
N ARG A 285 -18.49 -7.14 43.95
CA ARG A 285 -19.74 -6.36 43.80
C ARG A 285 -19.69 -5.31 42.69
N TYR A 286 -18.53 -4.67 42.50
CA TYR A 286 -18.35 -3.63 41.48
C TYR A 286 -17.53 -4.13 40.28
N LYS A 287 -17.31 -5.44 40.15
CA LYS A 287 -16.47 -6.07 39.13
C LYS A 287 -16.79 -5.58 37.72
N GLU A 288 -18.08 -5.56 37.38
CA GLU A 288 -18.56 -5.11 36.07
C GLU A 288 -18.23 -3.63 35.76
N TYR A 289 -18.13 -2.76 36.77
CA TYR A 289 -17.73 -1.36 36.58
C TYR A 289 -16.24 -1.25 36.23
N TYR A 290 -15.39 -2.12 36.79
CA TYR A 290 -13.96 -2.15 36.50
C TYR A 290 -13.64 -2.83 35.17
N GLU A 291 -14.37 -3.89 34.82
CA GLU A 291 -14.12 -4.67 33.60
C GLU A 291 -14.50 -3.92 32.32
N VAL A 292 -15.57 -3.11 32.31
CA VAL A 292 -16.04 -2.34 31.14
C VAL A 292 -14.94 -1.49 30.49
N ASN A 293 -14.14 -0.76 31.27
CA ASN A 293 -13.07 0.10 30.74
C ASN A 293 -11.94 -0.74 30.08
N ALA A 294 -11.56 -1.84 30.73
CA ALA A 294 -10.58 -2.79 30.18
C ALA A 294 -11.10 -3.50 28.92
N ALA A 295 -12.38 -3.89 28.91
CA ALA A 295 -13.06 -4.52 27.79
C ALA A 295 -13.12 -3.59 26.58
N ILE A 296 -13.54 -2.32 26.74
CA ILE A 296 -13.53 -1.32 25.66
C ILE A 296 -12.12 -1.12 25.11
N THR A 297 -11.11 -1.00 25.99
CA THR A 297 -9.70 -0.88 25.57
C THR A 297 -9.19 -2.10 24.79
N ASP A 298 -9.62 -3.31 25.16
CA ASP A 298 -9.22 -4.56 24.48
C ASP A 298 -9.99 -4.74 23.15
N SER A 299 -11.29 -4.47 23.11
CA SER A 299 -12.10 -4.51 21.89
C SER A 299 -11.62 -3.48 20.84
N ILE A 300 -11.20 -2.27 21.26
CA ILE A 300 -10.54 -1.29 20.39
C ILE A 300 -9.25 -1.84 19.78
N LYS A 301 -8.44 -2.58 20.55
CA LYS A 301 -7.20 -3.23 20.06
C LYS A 301 -7.50 -4.39 19.11
N ARG A 302 -8.54 -5.17 19.40
CA ARG A 302 -9.00 -6.33 18.60
C ARG A 302 -9.77 -5.92 17.34
N LYS A 303 -10.23 -4.66 17.25
CA LYS A 303 -11.13 -4.13 16.21
C LYS A 303 -12.50 -4.81 16.18
N ASP A 304 -12.95 -5.28 17.35
CA ASP A 304 -14.29 -5.85 17.51
C ASP A 304 -15.27 -4.72 17.82
N TYR A 305 -16.01 -4.28 16.80
CA TYR A 305 -16.84 -3.08 16.89
C TYR A 305 -18.21 -3.32 17.53
N GLU A 306 -18.78 -4.52 17.39
CA GLU A 306 -20.03 -4.89 18.05
C GLU A 306 -19.83 -4.88 19.58
N SER A 307 -18.77 -5.53 20.05
CA SER A 307 -18.40 -5.55 21.49
C SER A 307 -18.12 -4.15 22.06
N ILE A 308 -17.60 -3.19 21.26
CA ILE A 308 -17.42 -1.79 21.71
C ILE A 308 -18.77 -1.11 21.93
N VAL A 309 -19.72 -1.29 21.01
CA VAL A 309 -21.05 -0.67 21.11
C VAL A 309 -21.82 -1.28 22.29
N GLU A 310 -21.78 -2.60 22.48
CA GLU A 310 -22.40 -3.26 23.63
C GLU A 310 -21.85 -2.75 24.97
N GLU A 311 -20.52 -2.78 25.16
CA GLU A 311 -19.89 -2.32 26.41
C GLU A 311 -20.06 -0.81 26.64
N TYR A 312 -20.11 0.01 25.58
CA TYR A 312 -20.48 1.42 25.72
C TYR A 312 -21.93 1.60 26.18
N THR A 313 -22.88 0.81 25.65
CA THR A 313 -24.27 0.87 26.14
C THR A 313 -24.36 0.43 27.61
N LYS A 314 -23.53 -0.53 28.03
CA LYS A 314 -23.43 -1.00 29.41
C LYS A 314 -22.87 0.09 30.34
N ALA A 315 -21.75 0.73 29.96
CA ALA A 315 -21.19 1.89 30.64
C ALA A 315 -22.22 3.03 30.81
N ARG A 316 -23.02 3.27 29.77
CA ARG A 316 -24.05 4.32 29.76
C ARG A 316 -25.22 3.99 30.69
N ARG A 317 -25.67 2.73 30.72
CA ARG A 317 -26.69 2.27 31.69
C ARG A 317 -26.21 2.48 33.12
N PHE A 318 -24.96 2.13 33.43
CA PHE A 318 -24.37 2.39 34.75
C PHE A 318 -24.34 3.89 35.12
N ALA A 319 -24.03 4.77 34.18
CA ALA A 319 -24.08 6.22 34.39
C ALA A 319 -25.51 6.74 34.57
N ASP A 320 -26.47 6.27 33.77
CA ASP A 320 -27.87 6.70 33.85
C ASP A 320 -28.59 6.13 35.08
N ASP A 321 -28.24 4.93 35.53
CA ASP A 321 -28.74 4.38 36.79
C ASP A 321 -28.13 5.09 38.01
N ALA A 322 -26.86 5.51 37.95
CA ALA A 322 -26.27 6.38 38.97
C ALA A 322 -26.93 7.77 39.03
N LYS A 323 -27.33 8.34 37.88
CA LYS A 323 -28.13 9.58 37.82
C LYS A 323 -29.51 9.37 38.44
N LYS A 324 -30.25 8.33 38.03
CA LYS A 324 -31.57 8.00 38.63
C LYS A 324 -31.49 7.79 40.13
N LEU A 325 -30.45 7.10 40.62
CA LEU A 325 -30.20 6.93 42.07
C LEU A 325 -29.98 8.28 42.75
N THR A 326 -29.19 9.17 42.15
CA THR A 326 -28.98 10.54 42.65
C THR A 326 -30.30 11.34 42.68
N GLU A 327 -31.12 11.24 41.64
CA GLU A 327 -32.44 11.86 41.52
C GLU A 327 -33.45 11.30 42.54
N THR A 328 -33.41 10.00 42.84
CA THR A 328 -34.27 9.38 43.89
C THR A 328 -33.79 9.70 45.31
N LEU A 329 -32.49 9.89 45.51
CA LEU A 329 -31.92 10.26 46.82
C LEU A 329 -32.24 11.72 47.18
N GLY A 330 -32.22 12.64 46.22
CA GLY A 330 -32.69 14.03 46.39
C GLY A 330 -32.01 14.77 47.55
N ASN A 331 -32.73 14.93 48.66
CA ASN A 331 -32.25 15.59 49.89
C ASN A 331 -31.90 14.60 51.04
N THR A 332 -31.97 13.29 50.81
CA THR A 332 -31.59 12.29 51.82
C THR A 332 -30.08 12.00 51.76
N PRO A 333 -29.39 11.85 52.92
CA PRO A 333 -27.97 11.55 52.91
C PRO A 333 -27.75 10.13 52.34
N PRO A 334 -26.95 9.98 51.27
CA PRO A 334 -26.73 8.68 50.64
C PRO A 334 -25.98 7.73 51.56
N THR A 335 -26.31 6.44 51.50
CA THR A 335 -25.59 5.39 52.23
C THR A 335 -24.22 5.17 51.59
N ASP A 336 -23.18 4.86 52.37
CA ASP A 336 -21.81 4.58 51.86
C ASP A 336 -21.73 3.75 50.56
N PRO A 337 -22.42 2.60 50.39
CA PRO A 337 -22.36 1.84 49.13
C PRO A 337 -23.00 2.58 47.94
N GLN A 338 -23.99 3.45 48.16
CA GLN A 338 -24.59 4.29 47.12
C GLN A 338 -23.63 5.42 46.71
N ILE A 339 -22.91 6.02 47.68
CA ILE A 339 -21.85 7.00 47.40
C ILE A 339 -20.76 6.35 46.53
N HIS A 340 -20.28 5.17 46.92
CA HIS A 340 -19.25 4.45 46.16
C HIS A 340 -19.73 4.08 44.75
N GLN A 341 -20.99 3.63 44.60
CA GLN A 341 -21.57 3.33 43.29
C GLN A 341 -21.65 4.57 42.39
N ILE A 342 -22.10 5.72 42.91
CA ILE A 342 -22.21 6.96 42.14
C ILE A 342 -20.82 7.49 41.74
N LEU A 343 -19.86 7.53 42.66
CA LEU A 343 -18.49 7.98 42.38
C LEU A 343 -17.77 7.07 41.38
N LEU A 344 -17.92 5.76 41.52
CA LEU A 344 -17.31 4.80 40.61
C LEU A 344 -17.93 4.87 39.21
N ALA A 345 -19.27 4.94 39.13
CA ALA A 345 -19.97 5.12 37.86
C ALA A 345 -19.58 6.43 37.16
N ALA A 346 -19.46 7.53 37.90
CA ALA A 346 -19.05 8.82 37.34
C ALA A 346 -17.61 8.80 36.81
N ARG A 347 -16.67 8.16 37.54
CA ARG A 347 -15.29 8.02 37.10
C ARG A 347 -15.15 7.11 35.88
N VAL A 348 -15.77 5.93 35.92
CA VAL A 348 -15.75 4.98 34.80
C VAL A 348 -16.40 5.60 33.57
N TRP A 349 -17.52 6.32 33.73
CA TRP A 349 -18.15 7.04 32.63
C TRP A 349 -17.22 8.09 32.01
N HIS A 350 -16.52 8.89 32.82
CA HIS A 350 -15.57 9.89 32.32
C HIS A 350 -14.41 9.24 31.55
N ASP A 351 -13.79 8.20 32.10
CA ASP A 351 -12.68 7.48 31.47
C ASP A 351 -13.13 6.81 30.14
N VAL A 352 -14.33 6.23 30.10
CA VAL A 352 -14.93 5.61 28.90
C VAL A 352 -15.33 6.65 27.85
N GLU A 353 -15.92 7.77 28.27
CA GLU A 353 -16.30 8.88 27.38
C GLU A 353 -15.04 9.48 26.72
N GLN A 354 -13.94 9.64 27.46
CA GLN A 354 -12.66 10.07 26.88
C GLN A 354 -12.12 9.07 25.85
N GLN A 355 -12.07 7.77 26.18
CA GLN A 355 -11.59 6.74 25.26
C GLN A 355 -12.43 6.67 23.98
N ILE A 356 -13.75 6.83 24.09
CA ILE A 356 -14.66 6.76 22.95
C ILE A 356 -14.61 8.03 22.11
N GLU A 357 -14.38 9.22 22.69
CA GLU A 357 -14.14 10.42 21.90
C GLU A 357 -12.80 10.36 21.14
N ASP A 358 -11.74 9.82 21.74
CA ASP A 358 -10.49 9.56 21.02
C ASP A 358 -10.65 8.48 19.94
N PHE A 359 -11.42 7.42 20.19
CA PHE A 359 -11.77 6.41 19.19
C PHE A 359 -12.61 7.01 18.03
N LYS A 360 -13.64 7.81 18.32
CA LYS A 360 -14.43 8.53 17.31
C LYS A 360 -13.55 9.41 16.45
N ARG A 361 -12.61 10.17 17.04
CA ARG A 361 -11.65 10.99 16.29
C ARG A 361 -10.78 10.15 15.35
N ASP A 362 -10.39 8.95 15.75
CA ASP A 362 -9.63 8.04 14.89
C ASP A 362 -10.50 7.36 13.81
N VAL A 363 -11.75 7.05 14.10
CA VAL A 363 -12.73 6.59 13.08
C VAL A 363 -13.02 7.70 12.07
N TRP A 364 -13.19 8.95 12.51
CA TRP A 364 -13.33 10.12 11.64
C TRP A 364 -12.12 10.34 10.72
N LYS A 365 -10.89 10.16 11.23
CA LYS A 365 -9.66 10.17 10.41
C LYS A 365 -9.66 9.01 9.41
N LYS A 366 -10.06 7.81 9.82
CA LYS A 366 -10.15 6.65 8.91
C LYS A 366 -11.20 6.87 7.82
N LEU A 367 -12.36 7.43 8.15
CA LEU A 367 -13.45 7.72 7.21
C LEU A 367 -13.03 8.75 6.15
N SER A 368 -12.32 9.81 6.54
CA SER A 368 -11.78 10.79 5.59
C SER A 368 -10.56 10.28 4.79
N LEU A 369 -9.89 9.22 5.24
CA LEU A 369 -8.79 8.55 4.52
C LEU A 369 -9.25 7.35 3.68
N ALA A 370 -10.46 6.80 3.89
CA ALA A 370 -11.05 5.68 3.16
C ALA A 370 -11.46 6.02 1.70
N GLN A 371 -10.82 7.03 1.11
CA GLN A 371 -11.14 7.59 -0.20
C GLN A 371 -10.27 7.03 -1.34
N GLY A 372 -9.26 6.20 -1.02
CA GLY A 372 -8.28 5.67 -1.99
C GLY A 372 -8.80 4.51 -2.85
N SER A 373 -8.75 4.69 -4.18
CA SER A 373 -9.19 3.73 -5.20
C SER A 373 -8.17 2.61 -5.47
N ALA A 374 -8.63 1.38 -5.71
CA ALA A 374 -8.43 0.68 -6.99
C ALA A 374 -9.02 -0.74 -6.98
N ARG A 375 -9.90 -0.99 -7.96
CA ARG A 375 -10.52 -2.27 -8.34
C ARG A 375 -9.50 -3.30 -8.86
N THR A 376 -8.56 -3.74 -8.03
CA THR A 376 -7.50 -4.71 -8.41
C THR A 376 -7.64 -6.09 -7.77
N ASP A 377 -8.64 -6.30 -6.90
CA ASP A 377 -9.08 -7.64 -6.46
C ASP A 377 -10.58 -7.82 -6.75
N GLY A 378 -10.94 -8.97 -7.31
CA GLY A 378 -12.26 -9.25 -7.90
C GLY A 378 -13.40 -9.51 -6.90
N ILE A 379 -13.45 -8.80 -5.77
CA ILE A 379 -14.46 -8.97 -4.72
C ILE A 379 -15.31 -7.70 -4.64
N PHE A 380 -16.45 -7.72 -5.35
CA PHE A 380 -17.35 -6.60 -5.63
C PHE A 380 -18.11 -5.99 -4.41
N GLY A 381 -17.66 -6.19 -3.17
CA GLY A 381 -18.36 -5.71 -1.95
C GLY A 381 -17.47 -5.02 -0.91
N ALA A 382 -16.30 -5.58 -0.58
CA ALA A 382 -15.58 -5.28 0.66
C ALA A 382 -15.19 -3.81 0.93
N GLN A 383 -15.08 -2.95 -0.10
CA GLN A 383 -14.84 -1.50 0.08
C GLN A 383 -16.13 -0.67 0.21
N GLN A 384 -17.26 -1.15 -0.33
CA GLN A 384 -18.57 -0.56 0.00
C GLN A 384 -18.93 -0.86 1.45
N ASP A 385 -18.66 -2.10 1.89
CA ASP A 385 -18.91 -2.53 3.27
C ASP A 385 -18.08 -1.70 4.28
N GLN A 386 -16.77 -1.52 4.06
CA GLN A 386 -15.91 -0.78 5.01
C GLN A 386 -16.35 0.65 5.34
N HIS A 387 -16.77 1.46 4.37
CA HIS A 387 -17.22 2.82 4.69
C HIS A 387 -18.61 2.83 5.32
N MET A 388 -19.49 1.89 4.94
CA MET A 388 -20.79 1.69 5.57
C MET A 388 -20.67 1.19 7.02
N GLU A 389 -19.72 0.30 7.31
CA GLU A 389 -19.33 -0.14 8.65
C GLU A 389 -18.85 1.03 9.50
N LEU A 390 -17.87 1.82 9.02
CA LEU A 390 -17.36 2.98 9.77
C LEU A 390 -18.44 4.04 10.01
N ILE A 391 -19.34 4.27 9.04
CA ILE A 391 -20.50 5.15 9.20
C ILE A 391 -21.47 4.56 10.24
N GLY A 392 -21.77 3.25 10.18
CA GLY A 392 -22.63 2.57 11.15
C GLY A 392 -22.12 2.68 12.58
N ILE A 393 -20.83 2.38 12.79
CA ILE A 393 -20.14 2.47 14.10
C ILE A 393 -20.23 3.90 14.67
N LEU A 394 -20.01 4.92 13.83
CA LEU A 394 -20.18 6.33 14.24
C LEU A 394 -21.64 6.61 14.65
N LEU A 395 -22.61 6.21 13.83
CA LEU A 395 -24.04 6.41 14.11
C LEU A 395 -24.53 5.65 15.35
N GLU A 396 -23.91 4.54 15.74
CA GLU A 396 -24.24 3.79 16.96
C GLU A 396 -23.60 4.39 18.22
N LEU A 397 -22.32 4.79 18.14
CA LEU A 397 -21.63 5.51 19.22
C LEU A 397 -22.20 6.93 19.46
N GLY A 398 -22.94 7.46 18.49
CA GLY A 398 -23.61 8.75 18.54
C GLY A 398 -22.67 9.92 18.26
N VAL A 399 -23.00 10.71 17.23
CA VAL A 399 -22.22 11.88 16.79
C VAL A 399 -23.10 13.12 16.72
N THR A 400 -22.48 14.29 16.72
CA THR A 400 -23.12 15.60 16.50
C THR A 400 -23.36 15.89 15.02
N ASP A 401 -22.38 15.54 14.18
CA ASP A 401 -22.34 15.87 12.76
C ASP A 401 -22.66 14.63 11.91
N ASN A 402 -23.25 14.84 10.73
CA ASN A 402 -23.64 13.75 9.84
C ASN A 402 -22.39 13.07 9.21
N PRO A 403 -22.09 11.79 9.52
CA PRO A 403 -20.91 11.11 8.99
C PRO A 403 -21.01 10.82 7.49
N ILE A 404 -22.22 10.64 6.96
CA ILE A 404 -22.44 10.42 5.53
C ILE A 404 -22.10 11.70 4.75
N TRP A 405 -22.50 12.86 5.26
CA TRP A 405 -22.18 14.17 4.67
C TRP A 405 -20.66 14.40 4.59
N VAL A 406 -19.95 14.25 5.70
CA VAL A 406 -18.50 14.47 5.77
C VAL A 406 -17.73 13.45 4.92
N TRP A 407 -18.20 12.20 4.84
CA TRP A 407 -17.63 11.22 3.92
C TRP A 407 -17.84 11.60 2.44
N LEU A 408 -19.05 12.02 2.06
CA LEU A 408 -19.37 12.46 0.69
C LEU A 408 -18.56 13.71 0.30
N LEU A 409 -18.42 14.69 1.20
CA LEU A 409 -17.63 15.90 0.96
C LEU A 409 -16.14 15.57 0.80
N SER A 410 -15.57 14.74 1.68
CA SER A 410 -14.18 14.30 1.55
C SER A 410 -13.94 13.40 0.32
N ARG A 411 -14.95 12.67 -0.16
CA ARG A 411 -14.92 11.94 -1.43
C ARG A 411 -14.91 12.89 -2.62
N PHE A 412 -15.75 13.92 -2.60
CA PHE A 412 -15.77 14.99 -3.60
C PHE A 412 -14.42 15.72 -3.67
N ASP A 413 -13.87 16.17 -2.54
CA ASP A 413 -12.57 16.83 -2.47
C ASP A 413 -11.43 15.93 -2.99
N HIS A 414 -11.45 14.65 -2.62
CA HIS A 414 -10.46 13.68 -3.12
C HIS A 414 -10.55 13.52 -4.64
N LEU A 415 -11.76 13.39 -5.20
CA LEU A 415 -11.98 13.30 -6.64
C LEU A 415 -11.55 14.59 -7.36
N LYS A 416 -11.89 15.76 -6.81
CA LYS A 416 -11.47 17.08 -7.33
C LYS A 416 -9.94 17.21 -7.42
N VAL A 417 -9.24 16.93 -6.32
CA VAL A 417 -7.76 16.94 -6.29
C VAL A 417 -7.17 15.89 -7.23
N LYS A 418 -7.76 14.69 -7.32
CA LYS A 418 -7.32 13.63 -8.23
C LYS A 418 -7.51 14.00 -9.71
N ILE A 419 -8.63 14.63 -10.08
CA ILE A 419 -8.87 15.14 -11.43
C ILE A 419 -7.79 16.17 -11.78
N GLN A 420 -7.61 17.19 -10.93
CA GLN A 420 -6.67 18.28 -11.18
C GLN A 420 -5.23 17.77 -11.28
N THR A 421 -4.74 17.03 -10.28
CA THR A 421 -3.36 16.50 -10.27
C THR A 421 -3.09 15.53 -11.42
N THR A 422 -4.06 14.72 -11.85
CA THR A 422 -3.90 13.82 -13.01
C THR A 422 -3.88 14.61 -14.33
N SER A 423 -4.75 15.61 -14.45
CA SER A 423 -4.85 16.51 -15.61
C SER A 423 -3.57 17.31 -15.80
N ASP A 424 -3.15 18.06 -14.78
CA ASP A 424 -1.98 18.93 -14.81
C ASP A 424 -0.70 18.13 -15.10
N ARG A 425 -0.50 17.01 -14.40
CA ARG A 425 0.63 16.12 -14.65
C ARG A 425 0.63 15.63 -16.11
N SER A 426 -0.49 15.14 -16.61
CA SER A 426 -0.56 14.57 -17.96
C SER A 426 -0.32 15.63 -19.04
N LYS A 427 -0.90 16.83 -18.89
CA LYS A 427 -0.66 17.99 -19.78
C LYS A 427 0.83 18.33 -19.85
N ILE A 428 1.53 18.32 -18.70
CA ILE A 428 2.98 18.55 -18.62
C ILE A 428 3.76 17.41 -19.29
N GLU A 429 3.46 16.13 -19.03
CA GLU A 429 4.14 15.00 -19.68
C GLU A 429 3.98 15.05 -21.21
N ILE A 430 2.78 15.40 -21.70
CA ILE A 430 2.47 15.58 -23.13
C ILE A 430 3.30 16.72 -23.74
N GLU A 431 3.34 17.90 -23.10
CA GLU A 431 4.09 19.04 -23.64
C GLU A 431 5.61 18.82 -23.61
N ILE A 432 6.17 18.11 -22.61
CA ILE A 432 7.59 17.76 -22.60
C ILE A 432 7.95 16.87 -23.80
N LEU A 433 7.13 15.85 -24.09
CA LEU A 433 7.33 14.98 -25.26
C LEU A 433 7.15 15.75 -26.57
N ARG A 434 6.13 16.63 -26.65
CA ARG A 434 5.89 17.52 -27.78
C ARG A 434 7.07 18.45 -28.05
N ARG A 435 7.69 19.03 -27.02
CA ARG A 435 8.90 19.87 -27.17
C ARG A 435 10.11 19.08 -27.66
N ARG A 436 10.33 17.86 -27.16
CA ARG A 436 11.39 16.96 -27.65
C ARG A 436 11.23 16.64 -29.15
N LEU A 437 9.99 16.38 -29.60
CA LEU A 437 9.68 16.16 -31.03
C LEU A 437 9.79 17.43 -31.87
N ALA A 438 9.44 18.60 -31.34
CA ALA A 438 9.52 19.88 -32.04
C ALA A 438 10.97 20.42 -32.16
N SER A 439 11.86 20.07 -31.23
CA SER A 439 13.29 20.38 -31.31
C SER A 439 14.09 19.42 -32.18
N ALA A 440 13.55 18.23 -32.49
CA ALA A 440 14.14 17.31 -33.46
C ALA A 440 14.11 17.86 -34.89
N ASP A 441 15.08 17.43 -35.70
CA ASP A 441 15.17 17.82 -37.11
C ASP A 441 13.98 17.31 -37.93
N LYS A 442 13.62 18.10 -38.95
CA LYS A 442 12.52 17.77 -39.86
C LYS A 442 12.82 16.44 -40.57
N PRO A 443 11.95 15.42 -40.46
CA PRO A 443 12.19 14.13 -41.12
C PRO A 443 12.26 14.32 -42.64
N THR A 444 13.17 13.58 -43.28
CA THR A 444 13.34 13.68 -44.74
C THR A 444 12.09 13.17 -45.46
N PRO A 445 11.72 13.73 -46.63
CA PRO A 445 10.55 13.27 -47.38
C PRO A 445 10.57 11.77 -47.73
N GLN A 446 11.76 11.17 -47.81
CA GLN A 446 11.94 9.73 -48.03
C GLN A 446 11.49 8.89 -46.83
N VAL A 447 11.82 9.32 -45.59
CA VAL A 447 11.37 8.65 -44.36
C VAL A 447 9.84 8.71 -44.28
N ILE A 448 9.25 9.90 -44.46
CA ILE A 448 7.79 10.08 -44.52
C ILE A 448 7.18 9.11 -45.56
N ALA A 449 7.74 9.05 -46.77
CA ALA A 449 7.27 8.14 -47.81
C ALA A 449 7.48 6.65 -47.49
N THR A 450 8.40 6.24 -46.61
CA THR A 450 8.47 4.84 -46.15
C THR A 450 7.29 4.47 -45.26
N HIS A 451 6.89 5.37 -44.34
CA HIS A 451 5.72 5.18 -43.49
C HIS A 451 4.42 5.24 -44.30
N LEU A 452 4.26 6.18 -45.24
CA LEU A 452 3.07 6.22 -46.10
C LEU A 452 2.92 4.98 -47.01
N ARG A 453 4.03 4.45 -47.57
CA ARG A 453 4.02 3.18 -48.33
C ARG A 453 3.70 1.95 -47.48
N SER A 454 3.79 2.05 -46.15
CA SER A 454 3.53 0.91 -45.26
C SER A 454 2.05 0.54 -45.25
N LEU A 455 1.15 1.50 -45.53
CA LEU A 455 -0.31 1.33 -45.66
C LEU A 455 -0.71 0.51 -46.90
N GLY A 456 0.08 0.59 -47.98
CA GLY A 456 -0.16 -0.15 -49.24
C GLY A 456 0.34 -1.59 -49.20
N ARG A 457 1.04 -2.02 -48.14
CA ARG A 457 1.41 -3.42 -47.93
C ARG A 457 0.18 -4.15 -47.40
N GLN A 458 -0.33 -5.11 -48.18
CA GLN A 458 -1.47 -5.94 -47.76
C GLN A 458 -1.25 -6.54 -46.36
N ILE A 459 -2.35 -6.67 -45.63
CA ILE A 459 -2.44 -7.24 -44.27
C ILE A 459 -2.20 -8.76 -44.37
N VAL A 460 -0.93 -9.14 -44.57
CA VAL A 460 -0.49 -10.54 -44.64
C VAL A 460 0.20 -10.97 -43.35
N ASP A 461 0.87 -10.04 -42.65
CA ASP A 461 1.42 -10.25 -41.31
C ASP A 461 0.60 -9.50 -40.26
N ASN A 462 0.16 -10.22 -39.24
CA ASN A 462 -0.70 -9.73 -38.15
C ASN A 462 0.05 -8.83 -37.12
N LYS A 463 1.16 -8.20 -37.54
CA LYS A 463 1.92 -7.22 -36.78
C LYS A 463 1.48 -5.83 -37.22
N GLN A 464 1.05 -5.00 -36.27
CA GLN A 464 0.73 -3.59 -36.54
C GLN A 464 1.93 -2.92 -37.22
N VAL A 465 1.74 -2.56 -38.50
CA VAL A 465 2.73 -1.83 -39.27
C VAL A 465 2.86 -0.44 -38.65
N SER A 466 4.07 -0.04 -38.28
CA SER A 466 4.33 1.25 -37.62
C SER A 466 3.99 2.41 -38.56
N VAL A 467 2.78 2.94 -38.38
CA VAL A 467 2.19 4.01 -39.22
C VAL A 467 3.05 5.28 -39.19
N ASP A 468 3.88 5.47 -38.17
CA ASP A 468 4.77 6.62 -38.01
C ASP A 468 6.07 6.23 -37.29
N SER A 469 6.95 7.21 -37.04
CA SER A 469 8.14 7.06 -36.19
C SER A 469 7.79 6.59 -34.76
N PRO A 470 8.61 5.75 -34.10
CA PRO A 470 8.34 5.29 -32.74
C PRO A 470 8.16 6.41 -31.71
N ASP A 471 8.94 7.50 -31.81
CA ASP A 471 8.84 8.62 -30.86
C ASP A 471 7.52 9.41 -31.03
N ILE A 472 6.97 9.41 -32.24
CA ILE A 472 5.66 10.01 -32.56
C ILE A 472 4.53 9.10 -32.05
N ILE A 473 4.68 7.78 -32.22
CA ILE A 473 3.78 6.77 -31.66
C ILE A 473 3.77 6.83 -30.13
N GLU A 474 4.91 7.08 -29.48
CA GLU A 474 4.99 7.26 -28.02
C GLU A 474 4.10 8.41 -27.52
N LEU A 475 4.10 9.55 -28.21
CA LEU A 475 3.23 10.68 -27.86
C LEU A 475 1.74 10.36 -28.14
N TRP A 476 1.43 9.70 -29.26
CA TRP A 476 0.06 9.22 -29.52
C TRP A 476 -0.43 8.22 -28.46
N GLU A 477 0.41 7.28 -28.01
CA GLU A 477 0.08 6.34 -26.94
C GLU A 477 -0.11 7.06 -25.60
N LYS A 478 0.69 8.09 -25.28
CA LYS A 478 0.52 8.89 -24.06
C LYS A 478 -0.78 9.70 -24.05
N LEU A 479 -1.13 10.33 -25.17
CA LEU A 479 -2.44 10.98 -25.34
C LEU A 479 -3.59 9.97 -25.20
N ASN A 480 -3.45 8.78 -25.78
CA ASN A 480 -4.42 7.71 -25.62
C ASN A 480 -4.57 7.27 -24.16
N SER A 481 -3.46 7.10 -23.44
CA SER A 481 -3.45 6.72 -22.02
C SER A 481 -4.06 7.79 -21.12
N PHE A 482 -3.80 9.07 -21.40
CA PHE A 482 -4.45 10.19 -20.69
C PHE A 482 -5.98 10.16 -20.87
N LEU A 483 -6.45 10.07 -22.12
CA LEU A 483 -7.88 10.02 -22.41
C LEU A 483 -8.57 8.79 -21.81
N HIS A 484 -7.93 7.62 -21.81
CA HIS A 484 -8.44 6.43 -21.10
C HIS A 484 -8.45 6.65 -19.57
N SER A 485 -7.41 7.24 -18.98
CA SER A 485 -7.37 7.51 -17.54
C SER A 485 -8.48 8.46 -17.08
N MET A 486 -8.89 9.40 -17.95
CA MET A 486 -9.91 10.40 -17.65
C MET A 486 -11.33 9.91 -17.97
N PHE A 487 -11.57 9.38 -19.17
CA PHE A 487 -12.91 9.06 -19.72
C PHE A 487 -13.23 7.56 -19.84
N SER A 488 -12.33 6.62 -19.51
CA SER A 488 -12.73 5.22 -19.44
C SER A 488 -13.67 4.95 -18.25
N ALA A 489 -14.52 3.93 -18.37
CA ALA A 489 -15.35 3.42 -17.27
C ALA A 489 -14.52 2.79 -16.12
N GLN A 490 -13.25 2.45 -16.36
CA GLN A 490 -12.28 2.12 -15.29
C GLN A 490 -11.37 3.30 -14.90
N GLY A 491 -11.55 4.47 -15.52
CA GLY A 491 -10.83 5.71 -15.22
C GLY A 491 -11.57 6.59 -14.22
N ILE A 492 -11.18 7.87 -14.14
CA ILE A 492 -11.73 8.83 -13.19
C ILE A 492 -13.23 9.10 -13.45
N LEU A 493 -13.68 9.12 -14.70
CA LEU A 493 -15.11 9.21 -15.02
C LEU A 493 -15.91 8.07 -14.40
N GLY A 494 -15.40 6.82 -14.43
CA GLY A 494 -15.99 5.70 -13.71
C GLY A 494 -16.20 6.01 -12.24
N GLU A 495 -15.14 6.44 -11.55
CA GLU A 495 -15.20 6.80 -10.12
C GLU A 495 -16.16 7.97 -9.81
N VAL A 496 -16.35 8.92 -10.73
CA VAL A 496 -17.35 10.00 -10.60
C VAL A 496 -18.76 9.48 -10.82
N THR A 497 -18.99 8.57 -11.77
CA THR A 497 -20.31 7.94 -11.94
C THR A 497 -20.67 7.03 -10.75
N GLU A 498 -19.70 6.34 -10.15
CA GLU A 498 -19.88 5.56 -8.92
C GLU A 498 -20.17 6.45 -7.71
N PHE A 499 -19.49 7.59 -7.59
CA PHE A 499 -19.81 8.61 -6.59
C PHE A 499 -21.25 9.09 -6.75
N TRP A 500 -21.69 9.45 -7.97
CA TRP A 500 -23.08 9.83 -8.19
C TRP A 500 -24.07 8.70 -7.88
N GLN A 501 -23.79 7.45 -8.29
CA GLN A 501 -24.65 6.30 -7.93
C GLN A 501 -24.74 6.11 -6.41
N THR A 502 -23.65 6.36 -5.69
CA THR A 502 -23.61 6.29 -4.23
C THR A 502 -24.45 7.40 -3.61
N VAL A 503 -24.25 8.67 -4.03
CA VAL A 503 -25.07 9.83 -3.65
C VAL A 503 -26.55 9.57 -3.93
N GLN A 504 -26.90 9.07 -5.12
CA GLN A 504 -28.26 8.72 -5.50
C GLN A 504 -28.83 7.60 -4.62
N SER A 505 -28.05 6.57 -4.26
CA SER A 505 -28.50 5.51 -3.34
C SER A 505 -28.78 6.01 -1.91
N PHE A 506 -28.08 7.08 -1.50
CA PHE A 506 -28.30 7.79 -0.24
C PHE A 506 -29.51 8.74 -0.30
N ILE A 507 -29.77 9.39 -1.45
CA ILE A 507 -30.97 10.23 -1.68
C ILE A 507 -32.23 9.35 -1.78
N ASP A 508 -32.20 8.28 -2.59
CA ASP A 508 -33.29 7.31 -2.77
C ASP A 508 -33.62 6.51 -1.49
N GLY A 509 -32.83 6.65 -0.42
CA GLY A 509 -33.01 5.92 0.84
C GLY A 509 -32.72 4.42 0.76
N ARG A 510 -32.04 3.94 -0.29
CA ARG A 510 -31.68 2.52 -0.42
C ARG A 510 -30.55 2.14 0.55
N ALA A 511 -29.49 2.93 0.57
CA ALA A 511 -28.37 2.75 1.50
C ALA A 511 -28.80 2.99 2.97
N GLN A 512 -29.73 3.92 3.21
CA GLN A 512 -30.27 4.24 4.54
C GLN A 512 -30.95 3.05 5.24
N LYS A 513 -31.45 2.05 4.49
CA LYS A 513 -32.08 0.84 5.05
C LYS A 513 -31.08 -0.13 5.68
N ALA A 514 -29.81 -0.06 5.29
CA ALA A 514 -28.73 -0.88 5.85
C ALA A 514 -28.05 -0.23 7.07
N LEU A 515 -28.30 1.07 7.32
CA LEU A 515 -27.66 1.79 8.41
C LEU A 515 -28.40 1.60 9.75
N PRO A 516 -27.66 1.38 10.86
CA PRO A 516 -28.26 1.22 12.18
C PRO A 516 -28.93 2.51 12.65
N VAL A 517 -30.07 2.35 13.31
CA VAL A 517 -30.96 3.47 13.71
C VAL A 517 -30.39 4.28 14.89
N GLY A 518 -29.29 3.80 15.49
CA GLY A 518 -28.63 4.37 16.65
C GLY A 518 -29.41 4.23 17.96
N ILE A 519 -28.71 4.42 19.07
CA ILE A 519 -29.29 4.29 20.41
C ILE A 519 -30.39 5.36 20.61
N ASN A 520 -31.59 4.92 20.99
CA ASN A 520 -32.81 5.72 21.12
C ASN A 520 -33.28 6.41 19.82
N GLY A 521 -32.81 5.97 18.64
CA GLY A 521 -33.29 6.44 17.35
C GLY A 521 -32.81 7.83 16.92
N LYS A 522 -31.89 8.45 17.66
CA LYS A 522 -31.34 9.79 17.38
C LYS A 522 -30.68 9.87 16.01
N SER A 523 -30.02 8.80 15.57
CA SER A 523 -29.28 8.75 14.31
C SER A 523 -30.19 8.84 13.07
N ARG A 524 -31.51 8.67 13.23
CA ARG A 524 -32.51 8.95 12.16
C ARG A 524 -32.45 10.36 11.61
N GLU A 525 -32.04 11.34 12.42
CA GLU A 525 -31.88 12.73 11.98
C GLU A 525 -30.75 12.85 10.94
N HIS A 526 -29.66 12.11 11.12
CA HIS A 526 -28.54 12.07 10.17
C HIS A 526 -28.79 11.16 8.96
N HIS A 527 -29.82 10.30 8.99
CA HIS A 527 -30.19 9.47 7.83
C HIS A 527 -30.90 10.30 6.74
N ARG A 528 -31.42 11.48 7.05
CA ARG A 528 -32.02 12.40 6.08
C ARG A 528 -31.08 13.56 5.79
N PHE A 529 -30.89 13.88 4.52
CA PHE A 529 -30.27 15.13 4.11
C PHE A 529 -31.31 16.24 4.12
N SER A 530 -30.87 17.47 4.40
CA SER A 530 -31.64 18.67 4.08
C SER A 530 -31.70 18.86 2.56
N ASP A 531 -32.73 19.55 2.08
CA ASP A 531 -32.87 19.86 0.65
C ASP A 531 -31.68 20.70 0.13
N GLU A 532 -31.13 21.59 0.97
CA GLU A 532 -29.92 22.38 0.70
C GLU A 532 -28.69 21.48 0.45
N ASN A 533 -28.45 20.48 1.32
CA ASN A 533 -27.34 19.54 1.17
C ASN A 533 -27.49 18.66 -0.09
N ILE A 534 -28.74 18.34 -0.48
CA ILE A 534 -29.02 17.61 -1.72
C ILE A 534 -28.65 18.47 -2.94
N ILE A 535 -29.01 19.76 -2.93
CA ILE A 535 -28.65 20.70 -4.00
C ILE A 535 -27.13 20.87 -4.10
N GLU A 536 -26.43 21.03 -2.98
CA GLU A 536 -24.97 21.16 -2.95
C GLU A 536 -24.26 19.90 -3.50
N LEU A 537 -24.73 18.68 -3.16
CA LEU A 537 -24.18 17.44 -3.73
C LEU A 537 -24.46 17.29 -5.23
N GLN A 538 -25.62 17.74 -5.71
CA GLN A 538 -25.94 17.77 -7.14
C GLN A 538 -25.03 18.77 -7.87
N GLN A 539 -24.85 19.98 -7.32
CA GLN A 539 -23.96 21.01 -7.86
C GLN A 539 -22.50 20.56 -7.88
N GLY A 540 -21.99 19.98 -6.78
CA GLY A 540 -20.64 19.42 -6.71
C GLY A 540 -20.43 18.27 -7.70
N THR A 541 -21.43 17.40 -7.91
CA THR A 541 -21.35 16.36 -8.95
C THR A 541 -21.24 16.98 -10.35
N VAL A 542 -21.99 18.03 -10.65
CA VAL A 542 -21.88 18.78 -11.91
C VAL A 542 -20.51 19.47 -12.04
N GLU A 543 -19.94 19.98 -10.94
CA GLU A 543 -18.59 20.56 -10.92
C GLU A 543 -17.51 19.52 -11.25
N LEU A 544 -17.57 18.31 -10.68
CA LEU A 544 -16.64 17.21 -11.02
C LEU A 544 -16.71 16.86 -12.52
N VAL A 545 -17.92 16.80 -13.08
CA VAL A 545 -18.14 16.56 -14.51
C VAL A 545 -17.58 17.70 -15.37
N ASP A 546 -17.79 18.96 -14.98
CA ASP A 546 -17.28 20.11 -15.73
C ASP A 546 -15.75 20.23 -15.63
N MET A 547 -15.12 19.89 -14.50
CA MET A 547 -13.64 19.83 -14.40
C MET A 547 -13.03 18.72 -15.27
N LEU A 548 -13.68 17.56 -15.38
CA LEU A 548 -13.29 16.52 -16.34
C LEU A 548 -13.43 17.01 -17.79
N ARG A 549 -14.52 17.72 -18.08
CA ARG A 549 -14.85 18.27 -19.40
C ARG A 549 -13.91 19.40 -19.81
N GLU A 550 -13.60 20.35 -18.93
CA GLU A 550 -12.62 21.43 -19.13
C GLU A 550 -11.22 20.84 -19.37
N SER A 551 -10.77 19.92 -18.50
CA SER A 551 -9.45 19.28 -18.60
C SER A 551 -9.13 18.69 -19.98
N ILE A 552 -10.14 18.16 -20.68
CA ILE A 552 -9.99 17.60 -22.02
C ILE A 552 -10.35 18.61 -23.12
N TYR A 553 -11.24 19.55 -22.85
CA TYR A 553 -11.55 20.65 -23.77
C TYR A 553 -10.31 21.50 -24.06
N GLU A 554 -9.58 21.92 -23.02
CA GLU A 554 -8.33 22.67 -23.11
C GLU A 554 -7.32 21.95 -24.02
N LEU A 555 -7.16 20.61 -23.87
CA LEU A 555 -6.21 19.82 -24.69
C LEU A 555 -6.52 19.87 -26.20
N PHE A 556 -7.81 19.98 -26.59
CA PHE A 556 -8.22 20.01 -28.00
C PHE A 556 -8.35 21.42 -28.59
N VAL A 557 -8.78 22.39 -27.78
CA VAL A 557 -9.18 23.73 -28.25
C VAL A 557 -8.11 24.78 -28.00
N ASP A 558 -7.42 24.72 -26.86
CA ASP A 558 -6.47 25.75 -26.49
C ASP A 558 -5.11 25.56 -27.17
N PRO A 559 -4.34 26.64 -27.35
CA PRO A 559 -2.95 26.52 -27.77
C PRO A 559 -2.12 25.74 -26.73
N PRO A 560 -1.02 25.12 -27.15
CA PRO A 560 -0.12 24.44 -26.23
C PRO A 560 0.45 25.39 -25.16
N ILE A 561 0.61 24.90 -23.94
CA ILE A 561 1.12 25.67 -22.81
C ILE A 561 2.58 26.10 -23.04
N GLU A 562 2.83 27.41 -23.10
CA GLU A 562 4.17 27.97 -23.30
C GLU A 562 4.97 28.00 -21.98
N ASP A 563 4.31 28.33 -20.86
CA ASP A 563 4.90 28.34 -19.52
C ASP A 563 4.74 26.98 -18.81
N ILE A 564 5.79 26.14 -18.83
CA ILE A 564 5.88 25.00 -17.90
C ILE A 564 6.35 25.44 -16.49
N SER A 565 6.41 26.74 -16.23
CA SER A 565 6.82 27.37 -14.96
C SER A 565 6.02 26.88 -13.74
N ALA A 566 4.81 26.35 -13.96
CA ALA A 566 4.00 25.65 -12.96
C ALA A 566 4.70 24.42 -12.35
N LEU A 567 5.69 23.81 -13.02
CA LEU A 567 6.57 22.76 -12.45
C LEU A 567 7.29 23.20 -11.16
N PHE A 568 7.52 24.50 -10.98
CA PHE A 568 8.33 25.06 -9.90
C PHE A 568 7.49 25.67 -8.78
N SER A 569 6.16 25.70 -8.90
CA SER A 569 5.31 25.94 -7.73
C SER A 569 5.23 24.62 -6.96
N PRO A 570 5.79 24.52 -5.74
CA PRO A 570 5.44 23.40 -4.89
C PRO A 570 3.93 23.50 -4.63
N LEU A 571 3.17 22.50 -5.12
CA LEU A 571 1.84 22.23 -4.58
C LEU A 571 1.99 22.26 -3.05
N PRO A 572 1.30 23.16 -2.34
CA PRO A 572 1.52 23.34 -0.92
C PRO A 572 1.33 21.98 -0.25
N PRO A 573 2.34 21.43 0.45
CA PRO A 573 2.25 20.09 0.99
C PRO A 573 1.16 20.07 2.05
N THR A 574 -0.01 19.54 1.70
CA THR A 574 -1.08 19.27 2.65
C THR A 574 -0.53 18.30 3.69
N PRO A 575 -0.44 18.69 4.97
CA PRO A 575 0.40 17.97 5.91
C PRO A 575 -0.34 16.72 6.42
N ARG A 576 -0.05 15.55 5.83
CA ARG A 576 -0.07 14.23 6.50
C ARG A 576 0.37 13.08 5.58
N THR A 577 1.67 12.77 5.65
CA THR A 577 2.32 11.43 5.74
C THR A 577 3.61 11.38 4.91
N PRO A 578 4.71 10.84 5.46
CA PRO A 578 5.92 10.60 4.68
C PRO A 578 5.68 9.41 3.74
N ARG A 579 6.05 9.56 2.46
CA ARG A 579 6.01 8.46 1.48
C ARG A 579 7.03 7.39 1.87
N THR A 580 6.57 6.29 2.45
CA THR A 580 7.36 5.06 2.51
C THR A 580 7.52 4.50 1.10
N ALA A 581 8.76 4.14 0.76
CA ALA A 581 9.05 3.41 -0.47
C ALA A 581 8.67 1.95 -0.25
N ASP A 582 7.44 1.58 -0.64
CA ASP A 582 7.06 0.26 -1.16
C ASP A 582 5.56 0.23 -1.49
N SER A 583 5.24 0.51 -2.76
CA SER A 583 3.95 0.14 -3.38
C SER A 583 4.18 -0.04 -4.87
N LEU A 584 4.68 -1.22 -5.23
CA LEU A 584 4.93 -1.63 -6.61
C LEU A 584 3.62 -2.10 -7.26
N THR A 585 2.90 -1.18 -7.89
CA THR A 585 1.83 -1.56 -8.83
C THR A 585 2.44 -2.03 -10.16
N PRO A 586 1.87 -3.06 -10.84
CA PRO A 586 2.46 -3.69 -12.02
C PRO A 586 2.30 -2.87 -13.32
N SER A 587 2.49 -1.55 -13.26
CA SER A 587 2.55 -0.65 -14.41
C SER A 587 3.97 -0.09 -14.66
N ALA A 588 4.91 -0.32 -13.74
CA ALA A 588 6.29 0.18 -13.80
C ALA A 588 7.20 -0.50 -14.86
N LEU A 589 6.67 -1.40 -15.70
CA LEU A 589 7.44 -2.13 -16.72
C LEU A 589 7.48 -1.45 -18.11
N ARG A 590 6.91 -0.24 -18.28
CA ARG A 590 7.15 0.60 -19.46
C ARG A 590 8.00 1.84 -19.14
N GLY A 591 9.31 1.66 -19.29
CA GLY A 591 10.22 2.74 -19.70
C GLY A 591 10.86 3.58 -18.59
N SER A 592 12.12 3.26 -18.27
CA SER A 592 13.08 4.10 -17.53
C SER A 592 13.37 5.48 -18.18
N ARG A 593 12.65 5.87 -19.24
CA ARG A 593 12.72 7.16 -19.94
C ARG A 593 11.72 8.20 -19.41
N PHE A 594 10.73 7.79 -18.61
CA PHE A 594 9.75 8.69 -17.97
C PHE A 594 10.17 9.16 -16.58
N THR A 595 11.35 8.77 -16.11
CA THR A 595 11.98 9.36 -14.93
C THR A 595 12.51 10.74 -15.31
N PHE A 596 11.70 11.79 -15.08
CA PHE A 596 12.06 13.15 -15.43
C PHE A 596 13.29 13.62 -14.63
N ASP A 597 14.41 13.83 -15.32
CA ASP A 597 15.56 14.57 -14.79
C ASP A 597 15.25 16.07 -14.85
N PRO A 598 15.14 16.78 -13.71
CA PRO A 598 14.85 18.22 -13.69
C PRO A 598 15.90 19.08 -14.42
N ASN A 599 17.09 18.53 -14.66
CA ASN A 599 18.20 19.23 -15.31
C ASN A 599 18.19 19.12 -16.85
N ASN A 600 17.29 18.29 -17.43
CA ASN A 600 17.24 18.05 -18.88
C ASN A 600 15.82 18.30 -19.46
N LEU A 601 15.32 19.52 -19.23
CA LEU A 601 14.08 20.02 -19.80
C LEU A 601 14.32 20.52 -21.24
N PRO A 602 13.49 20.12 -22.22
CA PRO A 602 13.61 20.61 -23.59
C PRO A 602 13.22 22.10 -23.67
N PRO A 603 13.87 22.89 -24.55
CA PRO A 603 13.51 24.29 -24.77
C PRO A 603 12.06 24.43 -25.28
N PRO A 604 11.44 25.63 -25.16
CA PRO A 604 10.13 25.89 -25.76
C PRO A 604 10.13 25.58 -27.26
N SER A 605 9.02 25.07 -27.76
CA SER A 605 8.90 24.64 -29.16
C SER A 605 9.23 25.79 -30.13
N PRO A 606 10.15 25.61 -31.10
CA PRO A 606 10.45 26.66 -32.06
C PRO A 606 9.21 27.04 -32.87
N ARG A 607 8.84 28.33 -32.88
CA ARG A 607 7.76 28.85 -33.72
C ARG A 607 8.23 28.91 -35.18
N ARG A 608 8.02 27.84 -35.94
CA ARG A 608 8.39 27.70 -37.36
C ARG A 608 7.25 28.08 -38.31
N GLY A 609 6.07 28.41 -37.78
CA GLY A 609 4.87 28.74 -38.56
C GLY A 609 4.13 27.51 -39.11
N GLU A 610 4.46 26.32 -38.61
CA GLU A 610 3.83 25.07 -39.01
C GLU A 610 2.41 24.95 -38.48
N ALA A 611 1.50 24.37 -39.27
CA ALA A 611 0.08 24.32 -38.93
C ALA A 611 -0.22 23.56 -37.61
N TRP A 612 0.65 22.62 -37.23
CA TRP A 612 0.53 21.84 -35.99
C TRP A 612 0.89 22.62 -34.71
N GLU A 613 1.57 23.78 -34.82
CA GLU A 613 1.95 24.58 -33.65
C GLU A 613 0.73 25.07 -32.85
N LYS A 614 -0.44 25.15 -33.50
CA LYS A 614 -1.73 25.60 -32.93
C LYS A 614 -2.51 24.50 -32.18
N PHE A 615 -2.00 23.28 -32.11
CA PHE A 615 -2.69 22.15 -31.48
C PHE A 615 -1.79 21.51 -30.41
N ALA A 616 -2.26 21.46 -29.16
CA ALA A 616 -1.56 20.80 -28.07
C ALA A 616 -1.55 19.28 -28.24
N PHE A 617 -2.67 18.70 -28.70
CA PHE A 617 -2.84 17.26 -28.93
C PHE A 617 -2.13 16.68 -30.17
N TRP A 618 -1.53 17.50 -31.04
CA TRP A 618 -0.94 17.00 -32.30
C TRP A 618 0.59 16.81 -32.18
N PRO A 619 1.12 15.59 -32.37
CA PRO A 619 2.56 15.33 -32.38
C PRO A 619 3.27 16.04 -33.53
N PRO A 620 4.37 16.79 -33.28
CA PRO A 620 5.18 17.39 -34.33
C PRO A 620 5.64 16.36 -35.34
N TRP A 621 5.66 16.77 -36.61
CA TRP A 621 6.05 15.95 -37.76
C TRP A 621 5.22 14.69 -38.05
N SER A 622 4.16 14.39 -37.29
CA SER A 622 3.31 13.23 -37.56
C SER A 622 2.56 13.32 -38.88
N ASN A 623 2.37 12.15 -39.51
CA ASN A 623 1.64 12.03 -40.76
C ASN A 623 0.12 11.98 -40.56
N SER A 624 -0.60 12.27 -41.64
CA SER A 624 -2.06 12.27 -41.68
C SER A 624 -2.68 10.90 -41.39
N ALA A 625 -2.02 9.80 -41.75
CA ALA A 625 -2.53 8.45 -41.50
C ALA A 625 -2.49 8.05 -40.01
N SER A 626 -1.42 8.41 -39.30
CA SER A 626 -1.32 8.19 -37.85
C SER A 626 -2.32 9.08 -37.11
N GLY A 627 -2.39 10.37 -37.47
CA GLY A 627 -3.40 11.30 -36.95
C GLY A 627 -4.83 10.80 -37.13
N VAL A 628 -5.21 10.36 -38.35
CA VAL A 628 -6.53 9.80 -38.62
C VAL A 628 -6.82 8.55 -37.76
N HIS A 629 -5.87 7.63 -37.61
CA HIS A 629 -6.04 6.42 -36.82
C HIS A 629 -6.20 6.68 -35.31
N TYR A 630 -5.40 7.58 -34.72
CA TYR A 630 -5.47 7.87 -33.29
C TYR A 630 -6.62 8.84 -32.94
N LEU A 631 -6.84 9.90 -33.74
CA LEU A 631 -7.92 10.86 -33.47
C LEU A 631 -9.32 10.24 -33.62
N ALA A 632 -9.49 9.25 -34.50
CA ALA A 632 -10.73 8.46 -34.55
C ALA A 632 -11.01 7.74 -33.21
N LYS A 633 -9.99 7.15 -32.59
CA LYS A 633 -10.12 6.52 -31.26
C LYS A 633 -10.37 7.55 -30.17
N PHE A 634 -9.68 8.69 -30.23
CA PHE A 634 -9.84 9.75 -29.23
C PHE A 634 -11.25 10.32 -29.25
N LEU A 635 -11.81 10.61 -30.43
CA LEU A 635 -13.18 11.10 -30.54
C LEU A 635 -14.23 10.05 -30.19
N ALA A 636 -13.98 8.75 -30.42
CA ALA A 636 -14.84 7.69 -29.92
C ALA A 636 -14.88 7.68 -28.37
N LEU A 637 -13.73 7.82 -27.70
CA LEU A 637 -13.63 7.91 -26.23
C LEU A 637 -14.23 9.21 -25.67
N VAL A 638 -14.05 10.34 -26.35
CA VAL A 638 -14.66 11.62 -25.96
C VAL A 638 -16.18 11.55 -26.16
N GLY A 639 -16.67 10.90 -27.22
CA GLY A 639 -18.08 10.66 -27.46
C GLY A 639 -18.72 9.73 -26.44
N SER A 640 -18.07 8.60 -26.10
CA SER A 640 -18.55 7.69 -25.05
C SER A 640 -18.50 8.35 -23.67
N GLY A 641 -17.41 9.04 -23.35
CA GLY A 641 -17.26 9.78 -22.09
C GLY A 641 -18.31 10.89 -21.94
N ALA A 642 -18.60 11.63 -23.01
CA ALA A 642 -19.69 12.62 -23.01
C ALA A 642 -21.07 11.98 -22.83
N SER A 643 -21.34 10.84 -23.48
CA SER A 643 -22.59 10.07 -23.27
C SER A 643 -22.72 9.59 -21.83
N GLU A 644 -21.66 9.07 -21.22
CA GLU A 644 -21.67 8.62 -19.82
C GLU A 644 -21.78 9.80 -18.82
N MET A 645 -21.10 10.92 -19.06
CA MET A 645 -21.28 12.16 -18.28
C MET A 645 -22.70 12.70 -18.37
N SER A 646 -23.38 12.56 -19.51
CA SER A 646 -24.81 12.90 -19.62
C SER A 646 -25.74 11.93 -18.92
N GLY A 647 -25.30 10.71 -18.60
CA GLY A 647 -26.11 9.73 -17.87
C GLY A 647 -26.29 10.07 -16.39
N VAL A 648 -25.51 11.03 -15.87
CA VAL A 648 -25.57 11.54 -14.50
C VAL A 648 -26.81 12.43 -14.35
N SER A 649 -27.77 12.04 -13.51
CA SER A 649 -29.11 12.67 -13.47
C SER A 649 -29.13 14.19 -13.24
N PRO A 650 -28.26 14.79 -12.40
CA PRO A 650 -28.11 16.25 -12.29
C PRO A 650 -27.76 16.96 -13.60
N VAL A 651 -27.04 16.30 -14.51
CA VAL A 651 -26.65 16.84 -15.82
C VAL A 651 -27.82 16.83 -16.82
N ILE A 652 -28.75 15.86 -16.68
CA ILE A 652 -29.99 15.79 -17.48
C ILE A 652 -31.05 16.76 -16.96
N ASN A 653 -31.24 16.77 -15.63
CA ASN A 653 -32.39 17.42 -14.99
C ASN A 653 -32.15 18.89 -14.59
N GLY A 654 -30.92 19.38 -14.70
CA GLY A 654 -30.58 20.80 -14.47
C GLY A 654 -30.89 21.71 -15.67
N ASP A 655 -30.36 22.93 -15.65
CA ASP A 655 -30.66 24.03 -16.59
C ASP A 655 -30.24 23.81 -18.06
N GLY A 656 -29.92 22.58 -18.48
CA GLY A 656 -29.43 22.25 -19.83
C GLY A 656 -28.02 22.75 -20.17
N SER A 657 -27.51 23.77 -19.48
CA SER A 657 -26.21 24.41 -19.76
C SER A 657 -25.00 23.47 -19.65
N ALA A 658 -25.06 22.46 -18.78
CA ALA A 658 -24.02 21.42 -18.68
C ALA A 658 -24.03 20.49 -19.91
N LEU A 659 -25.23 20.19 -20.44
CA LEU A 659 -25.42 19.38 -21.63
C LEU A 659 -25.02 20.13 -22.91
N GLU A 660 -25.22 21.45 -22.95
CA GLU A 660 -24.65 22.31 -24.00
C GLU A 660 -23.13 22.37 -23.94
N ARG A 661 -22.51 22.47 -22.75
CA ARG A 661 -21.06 22.38 -22.57
C ARG A 661 -20.49 21.02 -23.02
N LEU A 662 -21.20 19.91 -22.76
CA LEU A 662 -20.83 18.59 -23.28
C LEU A 662 -20.94 18.49 -24.82
N LYS A 663 -21.98 19.09 -25.42
CA LYS A 663 -22.10 19.21 -26.89
C LYS A 663 -20.97 20.07 -27.48
N ALA A 664 -20.60 21.16 -26.81
CA ALA A 664 -19.48 22.03 -27.20
C ALA A 664 -18.13 21.29 -27.12
N LEU A 665 -17.92 20.42 -26.12
CA LEU A 665 -16.74 19.55 -26.06
C LEU A 665 -16.65 18.63 -27.29
N VAL A 666 -17.69 17.85 -27.57
CA VAL A 666 -17.68 16.89 -28.69
C VAL A 666 -17.57 17.62 -30.04
N GLY A 667 -18.33 18.71 -30.22
CA GLY A 667 -18.29 19.53 -31.43
C GLY A 667 -16.95 20.22 -31.67
N GLY A 668 -16.40 20.87 -30.63
CA GLY A 668 -15.13 21.58 -30.69
C GLY A 668 -13.94 20.64 -30.90
N ALA A 669 -13.87 19.53 -30.15
CA ALA A 669 -12.84 18.51 -30.35
C ALA A 669 -12.89 17.94 -31.78
N ARG A 670 -14.08 17.66 -32.32
CA ARG A 670 -14.26 17.21 -33.71
C ARG A 670 -13.78 18.24 -34.74
N GLU A 671 -14.19 19.51 -34.63
CA GLU A 671 -13.75 20.58 -35.55
C GLU A 671 -12.24 20.77 -35.51
N ARG A 672 -11.61 20.75 -34.33
CA ARG A 672 -10.16 20.88 -34.18
C ARG A 672 -9.40 19.67 -34.72
N CYS A 673 -9.87 18.44 -34.47
CA CYS A 673 -9.30 17.22 -35.03
C CYS A 673 -9.36 17.22 -36.57
N VAL A 674 -10.52 17.53 -37.15
CA VAL A 674 -10.70 17.63 -38.61
C VAL A 674 -9.76 18.69 -39.18
N THR A 675 -9.70 19.88 -38.58
CA THR A 675 -8.82 20.96 -39.06
C THR A 675 -7.33 20.58 -39.02
N ALA A 676 -6.88 19.90 -37.96
CA ALA A 676 -5.51 19.41 -37.84
C ALA A 676 -5.18 18.34 -38.90
N ILE A 677 -6.07 17.37 -39.11
CA ILE A 677 -5.90 16.33 -40.14
C ILE A 677 -5.87 16.94 -41.54
N LEU A 678 -6.76 17.88 -41.85
CA LEU A 678 -6.80 18.53 -43.17
C LEU A 678 -5.46 19.23 -43.47
N ALA A 679 -4.87 19.90 -42.47
CA ALA A 679 -3.54 20.52 -42.62
C ALA A 679 -2.42 19.48 -42.83
N ALA A 680 -2.43 18.37 -42.08
CA ALA A 680 -1.46 17.29 -42.24
C ALA A 680 -1.61 16.56 -43.59
N TRP A 681 -2.83 16.23 -44.00
CA TRP A 681 -3.16 15.60 -45.27
C TRP A 681 -2.77 16.49 -46.46
N ASN A 682 -2.92 17.80 -46.34
CA ASN A 682 -2.48 18.76 -47.35
C ASN A 682 -0.94 18.80 -47.52
N LYS A 683 -0.20 18.57 -46.43
CA LYS A 683 1.27 18.49 -46.42
C LYS A 683 1.77 17.14 -46.94
N ASP A 684 1.14 16.05 -46.53
CA ASP A 684 1.45 14.71 -47.06
C ASP A 684 1.11 14.60 -48.55
N ALA A 685 0.07 15.29 -49.02
CA ALA A 685 -0.25 15.38 -50.45
C ALA A 685 0.89 15.97 -51.30
N GLU A 686 1.72 16.86 -50.75
CA GLU A 686 2.93 17.37 -51.43
C GLU A 686 4.07 16.34 -51.42
N ASN A 687 4.10 15.46 -50.42
CA ASN A 687 5.05 14.35 -50.28
C ASN A 687 4.66 13.12 -51.11
N ILE A 688 3.43 13.04 -51.66
CA ILE A 688 2.98 11.91 -52.51
C ILE A 688 3.92 11.67 -53.71
N LYS A 689 4.62 12.68 -54.21
CA LYS A 689 5.67 12.47 -55.23
C LYS A 689 6.80 11.55 -54.76
N VAL A 690 7.13 11.50 -53.47
CA VAL A 690 8.18 10.60 -52.94
C VAL A 690 7.64 9.18 -52.67
N LEU A 691 6.34 8.93 -52.90
CA LEU A 691 5.68 7.63 -52.73
C LEU A 691 5.97 6.64 -53.89
N GLU A 692 6.35 7.15 -55.07
CA GLU A 692 6.73 6.35 -56.24
C GLU A 692 8.11 5.70 -55.98
N ASP A 693 8.14 4.37 -55.96
CA ASP A 693 9.35 3.56 -55.75
C ASP A 693 9.90 2.94 -57.04
N TRP A 694 9.26 3.22 -58.18
CA TRP A 694 9.57 2.68 -59.51
C TRP A 694 9.64 1.14 -59.57
N ARG A 695 9.00 0.45 -58.62
CA ARG A 695 8.88 -1.02 -58.65
C ARG A 695 7.60 -1.41 -59.37
N ARG A 696 7.70 -2.38 -60.28
CA ARG A 696 6.50 -2.93 -60.95
C ARG A 696 5.55 -3.56 -59.91
N SER A 697 4.25 -3.46 -60.17
CA SER A 697 3.25 -4.20 -59.39
C SER A 697 3.37 -5.71 -59.67
N PRO A 698 3.09 -6.59 -58.70
CA PRO A 698 3.16 -8.04 -58.92
C PRO A 698 2.07 -8.52 -59.90
N ASP A 699 0.89 -7.88 -59.87
CA ASP A 699 -0.31 -8.33 -60.60
C ASP A 699 -0.37 -7.78 -62.04
N LYS A 700 -0.06 -6.49 -62.23
CA LYS A 700 -0.06 -5.80 -63.53
C LYS A 700 1.35 -5.27 -63.81
N ARG A 701 2.15 -6.00 -64.60
CA ARG A 701 3.56 -5.65 -64.89
C ARG A 701 3.74 -4.32 -65.66
N ASP A 702 2.69 -3.81 -66.29
CA ASP A 702 2.66 -2.50 -66.97
C ASP A 702 2.48 -1.31 -66.02
N LEU A 703 2.24 -1.55 -64.71
CA LEU A 703 2.05 -0.52 -63.68
C LEU A 703 3.16 -0.58 -62.63
N THR A 704 3.45 0.56 -62.00
CA THR A 704 4.22 0.58 -60.75
C THR A 704 3.30 0.31 -59.55
N ARG A 705 3.86 0.26 -58.35
CA ARG A 705 3.09 0.14 -57.09
C ARG A 705 2.36 1.44 -56.71
N MET A 706 2.64 2.55 -57.39
CA MET A 706 2.14 3.88 -57.05
C MET A 706 0.60 3.99 -57.02
N PRO A 707 -0.17 3.51 -58.03
CA PRO A 707 -1.63 3.60 -57.98
C PRO A 707 -2.25 2.84 -56.79
N ALA A 708 -1.66 1.69 -56.42
CA ALA A 708 -2.11 0.89 -55.28
C ALA A 708 -1.76 1.56 -53.94
N ASN A 709 -0.53 2.07 -53.79
CA ASN A 709 -0.10 2.81 -52.60
C ASN A 709 -0.95 4.08 -52.40
N PHE A 710 -1.21 4.82 -53.47
CA PHE A 710 -2.07 6.02 -53.45
C PHE A 710 -3.51 5.67 -53.06
N SER A 711 -4.10 4.63 -53.65
CA SER A 711 -5.44 4.16 -53.28
C SER A 711 -5.51 3.76 -51.80
N ALA A 712 -4.52 3.04 -51.29
CA ALA A 712 -4.50 2.60 -49.90
C ALA A 712 -4.38 3.78 -48.91
N PHE A 713 -3.54 4.77 -49.24
CA PHE A 713 -3.40 6.01 -48.47
C PHE A 713 -4.71 6.82 -48.41
N GLU A 714 -5.31 7.12 -49.57
CA GLU A 714 -6.56 7.87 -49.64
C GLU A 714 -7.72 7.11 -48.98
N SER A 715 -7.90 5.81 -49.24
CA SER A 715 -8.93 4.99 -48.59
C SER A 715 -8.78 4.95 -47.05
N ALA A 716 -7.56 4.87 -46.52
CA ALA A 716 -7.30 4.90 -45.08
C ALA A 716 -7.70 6.24 -44.45
N ILE A 717 -7.37 7.36 -45.12
CA ILE A 717 -7.74 8.70 -44.65
C ILE A 717 -9.25 8.90 -44.72
N LEU A 718 -9.91 8.54 -45.82
CA LEU A 718 -11.37 8.66 -45.97
C LEU A 718 -12.11 7.83 -44.91
N SER A 719 -11.69 6.59 -44.67
CA SER A 719 -12.32 5.70 -43.69
C SER A 719 -12.21 6.23 -42.25
N GLY A 720 -11.04 6.73 -41.83
CA GLY A 720 -10.92 7.30 -40.49
C GLY A 720 -11.50 8.71 -40.37
N MET A 721 -11.52 9.51 -41.45
CA MET A 721 -12.23 10.80 -41.49
C MET A 721 -13.75 10.60 -41.33
N GLN A 722 -14.31 9.53 -41.90
CA GLN A 722 -15.70 9.12 -41.66
C GLN A 722 -15.93 8.82 -40.17
N LYS A 723 -15.07 8.00 -39.54
CA LYS A 723 -15.14 7.70 -38.10
C LYS A 723 -15.06 8.96 -37.23
N ILE A 724 -14.23 9.93 -37.61
CA ILE A 724 -14.05 11.21 -36.91
C ILE A 724 -15.28 12.13 -37.05
N LEU A 725 -15.90 12.19 -38.23
CA LEU A 725 -17.03 13.09 -38.48
C LEU A 725 -18.34 12.57 -37.88
N TYR A 726 -18.61 11.28 -38.00
CA TYR A 726 -19.85 10.65 -37.53
C TYR A 726 -19.75 10.00 -36.14
N ILE A 727 -18.54 9.83 -35.60
CA ILE A 727 -18.25 9.21 -34.29
C ILE A 727 -18.95 7.85 -34.12
N SER A 728 -18.90 7.04 -35.18
CA SER A 728 -19.68 5.80 -35.32
C SER A 728 -19.39 4.72 -34.28
N ASP A 729 -18.23 4.80 -33.61
CA ASP A 729 -17.77 3.83 -32.60
C ASP A 729 -18.17 4.24 -31.16
N ALA A 730 -18.84 5.39 -30.95
CA ALA A 730 -19.33 5.79 -29.62
C ALA A 730 -20.59 5.01 -29.24
N SER A 731 -20.52 4.22 -28.17
CA SER A 731 -21.64 3.40 -27.68
C SER A 731 -22.73 4.27 -27.02
N ILE A 732 -23.68 4.78 -27.82
CA ILE A 732 -24.86 5.49 -27.32
C ILE A 732 -25.72 4.51 -26.51
N LYS A 733 -25.72 4.65 -25.18
CA LYS A 733 -26.62 3.88 -24.30
C LYS A 733 -28.06 4.36 -24.53
N GLN A 734 -29.00 3.43 -24.69
CA GLN A 734 -30.42 3.77 -24.84
C GLN A 734 -30.90 4.59 -23.64
N GLY A 735 -31.23 5.86 -23.86
CA GLY A 735 -31.63 6.81 -22.82
C GLY A 735 -30.66 7.99 -22.58
N SER A 736 -29.43 7.97 -23.10
CA SER A 736 -28.58 9.18 -23.08
C SER A 736 -29.07 10.20 -24.10
N ALA A 737 -29.02 11.49 -23.76
CA ALA A 737 -29.38 12.56 -24.69
C ALA A 737 -28.49 12.56 -25.95
N GLU A 738 -29.02 13.05 -27.07
CA GLU A 738 -28.30 13.14 -28.35
C GLU A 738 -27.24 14.26 -28.30
N ILE A 739 -26.05 13.93 -27.78
CA ILE A 739 -24.88 14.82 -27.71
C ILE A 739 -24.09 14.81 -29.02
N VAL A 740 -24.03 13.66 -29.69
CA VAL A 740 -23.32 13.48 -30.96
C VAL A 740 -24.15 14.07 -32.08
N LEU A 741 -24.09 15.39 -32.23
CA LEU A 741 -24.74 16.12 -33.32
C LEU A 741 -24.12 15.74 -34.68
N PRO A 742 -24.90 15.69 -35.78
CA PRO A 742 -24.36 15.44 -37.12
C PRO A 742 -23.26 16.46 -37.50
N PRO A 743 -22.32 16.09 -38.40
CA PRO A 743 -21.22 16.96 -38.77
C PRO A 743 -21.72 18.23 -39.51
N PRO A 744 -21.25 19.44 -39.14
CA PRO A 744 -21.59 20.67 -39.85
C PRO A 744 -21.23 20.60 -41.34
N ALA A 745 -22.12 21.12 -42.20
CA ALA A 745 -21.91 21.14 -43.65
C ALA A 745 -20.60 21.81 -44.08
N LYS A 746 -20.14 22.82 -43.33
CA LYS A 746 -18.84 23.49 -43.51
C LYS A 746 -17.66 22.51 -43.42
N LEU A 747 -17.67 21.57 -42.46
CA LEU A 747 -16.61 20.57 -42.33
C LEU A 747 -16.63 19.58 -43.50
N LEU A 748 -17.81 19.11 -43.90
CA LEU A 748 -17.96 18.24 -45.08
C LEU A 748 -17.45 18.93 -46.35
N GLN A 749 -17.72 20.22 -46.53
CA GLN A 749 -17.19 21.03 -47.64
C GLN A 749 -15.66 21.17 -47.59
N MET A 750 -15.06 21.32 -46.40
CA MET A 750 -13.61 21.34 -46.23
C MET A 750 -12.95 20.00 -46.57
N VAL A 751 -13.53 18.87 -46.13
CA VAL A 751 -13.05 17.51 -46.49
C VAL A 751 -13.17 17.27 -48.00
N ARG A 752 -14.30 17.63 -48.62
CA ARG A 752 -14.51 17.58 -50.08
C ARG A 752 -13.44 18.38 -50.84
N SER A 753 -13.17 19.62 -50.41
CA SER A 753 -12.14 20.48 -51.00
C SER A 753 -10.74 19.87 -50.86
N GLN A 754 -10.42 19.28 -49.70
CA GLN A 754 -9.11 18.69 -49.45
C GLN A 754 -8.88 17.41 -50.27
N PHE A 755 -9.87 16.52 -50.39
CA PHE A 755 -9.81 15.33 -51.24
C PHE A 755 -9.53 15.67 -52.72
N VAL A 756 -10.21 16.70 -53.24
CA VAL A 756 -9.97 17.21 -54.59
C VAL A 756 -8.55 17.81 -54.71
N THR A 757 -8.09 18.52 -53.67
CA THR A 757 -6.74 19.11 -53.61
C THR A 757 -5.64 18.03 -53.55
N THR A 758 -5.85 16.91 -52.85
CA THR A 758 -4.85 15.83 -52.76
C THR A 758 -4.71 15.09 -54.07
N LEU A 759 -5.82 14.83 -54.77
CA LEU A 759 -5.81 14.32 -56.14
C LEU A 759 -5.01 15.24 -57.08
N TYR A 760 -5.25 16.56 -57.06
CA TYR A 760 -4.48 17.50 -57.90
C TYR A 760 -2.98 17.53 -57.56
N LYS A 761 -2.62 17.53 -56.26
CA LYS A 761 -1.22 17.49 -55.80
C LYS A 761 -0.53 16.17 -56.16
N ALA A 762 -1.21 15.04 -55.99
CA ALA A 762 -0.72 13.71 -56.36
C ALA A 762 -0.40 13.63 -57.86
N LEU A 763 -1.36 14.02 -58.71
CA LEU A 763 -1.20 14.02 -60.17
C LEU A 763 -0.06 14.96 -60.61
N SER A 764 0.01 16.17 -60.06
CA SER A 764 1.09 17.12 -60.34
C SER A 764 2.46 16.58 -59.92
N GLY A 765 2.54 15.92 -58.75
CA GLY A 765 3.75 15.29 -58.25
C GLY A 765 4.23 14.10 -59.10
N MET A 766 3.30 13.29 -59.62
CA MET A 766 3.62 12.21 -60.56
C MET A 766 4.20 12.74 -61.87
N VAL A 767 3.68 13.85 -62.41
CA VAL A 767 4.24 14.52 -63.59
C VAL A 767 5.62 15.11 -63.29
N GLU A 768 5.78 15.78 -62.15
CA GLU A 768 7.08 16.33 -61.72
C GLU A 768 8.16 15.24 -61.68
N ASN A 769 7.83 14.05 -61.17
CA ASN A 769 8.73 12.89 -61.14
C ASN A 769 9.07 12.31 -62.52
N ALA A 770 8.14 12.38 -63.47
CA ALA A 770 8.35 11.93 -64.84
C ALA A 770 9.23 12.92 -65.62
N GLU A 771 9.00 14.22 -65.46
CA GLU A 771 9.68 15.28 -66.21
C GLU A 771 11.06 15.66 -65.62
N ARG A 772 11.28 15.52 -64.30
CA ARG A 772 12.59 15.82 -63.67
C ARG A 772 13.71 14.96 -64.28
N SER A 773 14.81 15.59 -64.68
CA SER A 773 16.07 14.88 -64.85
C SER A 773 16.56 14.42 -63.48
N VAL A 774 16.82 13.12 -63.32
CA VAL A 774 17.66 12.66 -62.21
C VAL A 774 19.03 13.23 -62.49
N LYS A 775 19.52 14.15 -61.64
CA LYS A 775 20.93 14.53 -61.68
C LYS A 775 21.71 13.23 -61.45
N LYS A 776 22.43 12.76 -62.46
CA LYS A 776 23.56 11.86 -62.21
C LYS A 776 24.47 12.62 -61.24
N THR A 777 24.66 12.08 -60.06
CA THR A 777 25.79 12.44 -59.22
C THR A 777 27.03 11.96 -59.96
N GLU A 778 27.68 12.88 -60.67
CA GLU A 778 29.04 12.69 -61.18
C GLU A 778 29.98 12.66 -59.98
N ASP A 779 30.07 11.49 -59.31
CA ASP A 779 31.15 11.06 -58.41
C ASP A 779 30.85 9.64 -57.92
N ASP A 780 31.13 8.64 -58.77
CA ASP A 780 30.91 7.21 -58.48
C ASP A 780 32.17 6.54 -57.87
N TRP A 781 33.11 7.33 -57.33
CA TRP A 781 34.42 6.85 -56.85
C TRP A 781 34.94 7.43 -55.53
N THR A 782 34.20 8.32 -54.87
CA THR A 782 34.52 8.80 -53.51
C THR A 782 33.30 8.72 -52.61
N ALA A 783 33.03 7.51 -52.12
CA ALA A 783 32.11 7.33 -51.00
C ALA A 783 32.82 7.77 -49.71
N ASP A 784 32.53 8.99 -49.23
CA ASP A 784 32.85 9.36 -47.86
C ASP A 784 32.00 8.51 -46.90
N THR A 785 32.68 7.56 -46.26
CA THR A 785 32.10 6.57 -45.36
C THR A 785 31.82 7.17 -43.98
N ASP A 786 30.86 8.09 -43.86
CA ASP A 786 30.40 8.57 -42.54
C ASP A 786 28.88 8.80 -42.46
N GLY A 787 28.13 7.72 -42.63
CA GLY A 787 26.68 7.67 -42.49
C GLY A 787 26.21 6.25 -42.17
N LEU A 788 26.25 5.88 -40.88
CA LEU A 788 26.07 4.50 -40.41
C LEU A 788 24.79 3.80 -40.94
N ALA A 789 25.02 2.70 -41.66
CA ALA A 789 24.23 1.47 -41.68
C ALA A 789 22.74 1.55 -41.25
N THR A 790 21.86 1.98 -42.16
CA THR A 790 20.44 1.60 -42.07
C THR A 790 20.24 0.22 -42.71
N PRO A 791 19.68 -0.80 -42.01
CA PRO A 791 19.57 -2.17 -42.54
C PRO A 791 18.68 -2.28 -43.80
N VAL A 792 17.89 -1.25 -44.10
CA VAL A 792 17.06 -1.14 -45.31
C VAL A 792 17.91 -1.08 -46.58
N ALA A 793 19.05 -0.38 -46.58
CA ALA A 793 19.88 -0.21 -47.77
C ALA A 793 20.52 -1.54 -48.22
N MET A 794 20.96 -2.36 -47.26
CA MET A 794 21.61 -3.64 -47.54
C MET A 794 20.63 -4.67 -48.13
N VAL A 795 19.38 -4.68 -47.67
CA VAL A 795 18.30 -5.52 -48.23
C VAL A 795 17.87 -5.06 -49.63
N VAL A 796 17.97 -3.76 -49.92
CA VAL A 796 17.71 -3.21 -51.26
C VAL A 796 18.77 -3.66 -52.27
N ALA A 797 20.04 -3.73 -51.87
CA ALA A 797 21.13 -4.20 -52.74
C ALA A 797 21.08 -5.71 -53.02
N THR A 798 20.71 -6.55 -52.05
CA THR A 798 20.66 -8.01 -52.22
C THR A 798 19.44 -8.53 -53.01
N SER A 799 18.57 -7.63 -53.49
CA SER A 799 17.28 -7.97 -54.13
C SER A 799 17.24 -7.65 -55.63
N MET A 800 18.30 -7.99 -56.39
CA MET A 800 18.35 -7.86 -57.85
C MET A 800 17.47 -8.90 -58.59
N GLY A 801 16.18 -8.94 -58.27
CA GLY A 801 15.20 -9.84 -58.90
C GLY A 801 14.21 -9.09 -59.80
N ALA A 802 14.11 -9.52 -61.06
CA ALA A 802 12.98 -9.50 -62.04
C ALA A 802 11.92 -8.37 -62.10
N GLY A 803 11.98 -7.31 -61.30
CA GLY A 803 10.96 -6.26 -61.19
C GLY A 803 11.51 -4.84 -60.97
N THR A 804 12.83 -4.68 -61.00
CA THR A 804 13.51 -3.38 -60.99
C THR A 804 13.41 -2.72 -62.36
N VAL A 805 12.88 -1.50 -62.38
CA VAL A 805 12.86 -0.64 -63.57
C VAL A 805 14.15 0.20 -63.60
N ASP A 806 14.68 0.48 -64.79
CA ASP A 806 15.67 1.56 -64.95
C ASP A 806 14.96 2.91 -64.75
N ALA A 807 14.94 3.37 -63.50
CA ALA A 807 14.38 4.66 -63.11
C ALA A 807 15.28 5.85 -63.51
N SER A 808 16.47 5.62 -64.08
CA SER A 808 17.33 6.71 -64.55
C SER A 808 16.82 7.28 -65.89
N ASP A 809 16.34 6.43 -66.80
CA ASP A 809 15.78 6.85 -68.08
C ASP A 809 14.48 7.67 -67.90
N ARG A 810 14.48 8.86 -68.50
CA ARG A 810 13.30 9.74 -68.57
C ARG A 810 12.17 9.07 -69.35
N ASN A 811 12.47 8.40 -70.46
CA ASN A 811 11.45 7.87 -71.35
C ASN A 811 10.73 6.66 -70.72
N VAL A 812 11.45 5.74 -70.07
CA VAL A 812 10.88 4.67 -69.24
C VAL A 812 9.99 5.23 -68.12
N ARG A 813 10.45 6.26 -67.40
CA ARG A 813 9.64 6.91 -66.35
C ARG A 813 8.35 7.51 -66.90
N MET A 814 8.42 8.26 -67.99
CA MET A 814 7.25 8.87 -68.63
C MET A 814 6.21 7.82 -69.07
N LEU A 815 6.66 6.72 -69.69
CA LEU A 815 5.78 5.62 -70.11
C LEU A 815 5.09 4.92 -68.94
N LEU A 816 5.81 4.67 -67.85
CA LEU A 816 5.21 4.08 -66.64
C LEU A 816 4.25 5.06 -65.96
N THR A 817 4.55 6.36 -65.93
CA THR A 817 3.62 7.34 -65.38
C THR A 817 2.37 7.53 -66.24
N LEU A 818 2.46 7.46 -67.58
CA LEU A 818 1.28 7.41 -68.46
C LEU A 818 0.41 6.17 -68.16
N SER A 819 1.03 4.99 -68.04
CA SER A 819 0.33 3.75 -67.68
C SER A 819 -0.35 3.85 -66.31
N ASN A 820 0.35 4.40 -65.31
CA ASN A 820 -0.18 4.68 -63.98
C ASN A 820 -1.34 5.70 -64.02
N LEU A 821 -1.24 6.78 -64.80
CA LEU A 821 -2.31 7.77 -64.96
C LEU A 821 -3.55 7.16 -65.62
N GLN A 822 -3.38 6.28 -66.62
CA GLN A 822 -4.49 5.55 -67.23
C GLN A 822 -5.19 4.65 -66.20
N ALA A 823 -4.45 3.91 -65.36
CA ALA A 823 -5.01 3.11 -64.28
C ALA A 823 -5.71 3.97 -63.21
N LEU A 824 -5.15 5.13 -62.86
CA LEU A 824 -5.80 6.09 -61.96
C LEU A 824 -7.12 6.60 -62.53
N ARG A 825 -7.17 6.90 -63.84
CA ARG A 825 -8.36 7.41 -64.54
C ARG A 825 -9.53 6.43 -64.58
N VAL A 826 -9.23 5.15 -64.83
CA VAL A 826 -10.23 4.12 -65.11
C VAL A 826 -10.63 3.35 -63.84
N ASP A 827 -9.67 2.98 -63.00
CA ASP A 827 -9.90 2.10 -61.84
C ASP A 827 -9.96 2.90 -60.53
N VAL A 828 -8.90 3.65 -60.21
CA VAL A 828 -8.68 4.17 -58.83
C VAL A 828 -9.54 5.39 -58.50
N VAL A 829 -9.53 6.45 -59.32
CA VAL A 829 -10.29 7.68 -59.04
C VAL A 829 -11.80 7.43 -58.99
N PRO A 830 -12.41 6.62 -59.88
CA PRO A 830 -13.82 6.25 -59.74
C PRO A 830 -14.11 5.48 -58.45
N ASN A 831 -13.27 4.51 -58.07
CA ASN A 831 -13.43 3.75 -56.82
C ASN A 831 -13.33 4.66 -55.58
N LEU A 832 -12.32 5.54 -55.51
CA LEU A 832 -12.19 6.52 -54.42
C LEU A 832 -13.36 7.51 -54.37
N THR A 833 -13.90 7.91 -55.53
CA THR A 833 -15.11 8.76 -55.59
C THR A 833 -16.29 8.00 -54.99
N THR A 834 -16.57 6.77 -55.42
CA THR A 834 -17.67 5.95 -54.86
C THR A 834 -17.48 5.67 -53.37
N GLN A 835 -16.25 5.47 -52.89
CA GLN A 835 -15.96 5.35 -51.45
C GLN A 835 -16.30 6.64 -50.69
N PHE A 836 -15.93 7.81 -51.21
CA PHE A 836 -16.32 9.09 -50.61
C PHE A 836 -17.84 9.26 -50.61
N GLU A 837 -18.51 9.03 -51.75
CA GLU A 837 -19.95 9.21 -51.88
C GLU A 837 -20.73 8.30 -50.91
N ASN A 838 -20.28 7.06 -50.73
CA ASN A 838 -20.84 6.12 -49.76
C ASN A 838 -20.52 6.47 -48.30
N ALA A 839 -19.31 6.99 -48.02
CA ALA A 839 -18.87 7.29 -46.66
C ALA A 839 -19.54 8.54 -46.08
N PHE A 840 -19.82 9.55 -46.91
CA PHE A 840 -20.38 10.85 -46.49
C PHE A 840 -21.81 11.11 -46.96
N SER A 841 -22.40 10.23 -47.79
CA SER A 841 -23.73 10.40 -48.41
C SER A 841 -23.87 11.70 -49.23
N VAL A 842 -22.76 12.19 -49.80
CA VAL A 842 -22.68 13.41 -50.64
C VAL A 842 -22.17 13.03 -52.03
N LYS A 843 -22.80 13.55 -53.09
CA LYS A 843 -22.36 13.33 -54.48
C LYS A 843 -21.25 14.30 -54.91
N LEU A 844 -20.29 13.82 -55.70
CA LEU A 844 -19.15 14.62 -56.21
C LEU A 844 -19.18 14.74 -57.74
N THR A 845 -20.37 14.86 -58.33
CA THR A 845 -20.54 14.80 -59.80
C THR A 845 -19.80 15.89 -60.57
N GLU A 846 -19.64 17.09 -60.02
CA GLU A 846 -18.90 18.18 -60.65
C GLU A 846 -17.39 18.00 -60.45
N GLU A 847 -16.96 17.67 -59.24
CA GLU A 847 -15.53 17.52 -58.95
C GLU A 847 -14.93 16.29 -59.62
N ALA A 848 -15.64 15.14 -59.62
CA ALA A 848 -15.22 13.94 -60.34
C ALA A 848 -15.10 14.20 -61.86
N LYS A 849 -15.90 15.12 -62.41
CA LYS A 849 -15.73 15.60 -63.79
C LYS A 849 -14.46 16.45 -63.93
N THR A 850 -14.25 17.46 -63.08
CA THR A 850 -13.04 18.31 -63.16
C THR A 850 -11.74 17.51 -62.96
N ILE A 851 -11.70 16.57 -62.01
CA ILE A 851 -10.57 15.65 -61.79
C ILE A 851 -10.31 14.83 -63.06
N ARG A 852 -11.35 14.28 -63.69
CA ARG A 852 -11.23 13.50 -64.93
C ARG A 852 -10.74 14.35 -66.11
N ASP A 853 -11.23 15.58 -66.22
CA ASP A 853 -10.84 16.51 -67.29
C ASP A 853 -9.38 16.96 -67.14
N VAL A 854 -8.94 17.31 -65.93
CA VAL A 854 -7.53 17.68 -65.64
C VAL A 854 -6.60 16.47 -65.77
N LEU A 855 -6.99 15.29 -65.31
CA LEU A 855 -6.19 14.08 -65.51
C LEU A 855 -6.03 13.78 -67.01
N GLY A 856 -7.09 13.98 -67.82
CA GLY A 856 -7.01 13.91 -69.27
C GLY A 856 -6.08 14.97 -69.91
N GLN A 857 -6.05 16.20 -69.39
CA GLN A 857 -5.11 17.24 -69.84
C GLN A 857 -3.65 16.89 -69.49
N ILE A 858 -3.42 16.37 -68.29
CA ILE A 858 -2.10 15.91 -67.81
C ILE A 858 -1.59 14.73 -68.66
N ASP A 859 -2.44 13.73 -68.88
CA ASP A 859 -2.17 12.57 -69.73
C ASP A 859 -1.79 13.01 -71.17
N ALA A 860 -2.59 13.90 -71.78
CA ALA A 860 -2.30 14.45 -73.10
C ALA A 860 -0.99 15.25 -73.15
N ARG A 861 -0.69 16.08 -72.14
CA ARG A 861 0.58 16.82 -72.04
C ARG A 861 1.78 15.87 -71.94
N LEU A 862 1.70 14.87 -71.07
CA LEU A 862 2.78 13.91 -70.84
C LEU A 862 3.01 13.03 -72.08
N PHE A 863 1.94 12.62 -72.77
CA PHE A 863 1.99 11.89 -74.02
C PHE A 863 2.66 12.71 -75.14
N GLN A 864 2.32 14.00 -75.28
CA GLN A 864 3.01 14.91 -76.20
C GLN A 864 4.49 15.11 -75.84
N SER A 865 4.80 15.26 -74.55
CA SER A 865 6.17 15.42 -74.03
C SER A 865 7.06 14.20 -74.31
N TYR A 866 6.46 13.00 -74.42
CA TYR A 866 7.14 11.76 -74.81
C TYR A 866 7.25 11.60 -76.33
N THR A 867 6.18 11.84 -77.08
CA THR A 867 6.16 11.59 -78.54
C THR A 867 6.86 12.67 -79.36
N LYS A 868 6.85 13.94 -78.91
CA LYS A 868 7.37 15.09 -79.67
C LYS A 868 8.83 14.92 -80.17
N PRO A 869 9.82 14.49 -79.37
CA PRO A 869 11.18 14.28 -79.88
C PRO A 869 11.25 13.22 -80.99
N THR A 870 10.44 12.18 -80.90
CA THR A 870 10.34 11.14 -81.93
C THR A 870 9.71 11.69 -83.21
N VAL A 871 8.66 12.51 -83.09
CA VAL A 871 8.01 13.19 -84.22
C VAL A 871 8.99 14.15 -84.92
N GLU A 872 9.83 14.87 -84.17
CA GLU A 872 10.85 15.76 -84.71
C GLU A 872 11.95 14.98 -85.47
N ILE A 873 12.42 13.84 -84.94
CA ILE A 873 13.36 12.94 -85.65
C ILE A 873 12.73 12.38 -86.93
N LEU A 874 11.49 11.88 -86.88
CA LEU A 874 10.78 11.33 -88.03
C LEU A 874 10.50 12.39 -89.10
N ARG A 875 10.13 13.61 -88.69
CA ARG A 875 10.01 14.80 -89.55
C ARG A 875 11.32 15.05 -90.29
N ASP A 876 12.45 15.09 -89.58
CA ASP A 876 13.75 15.38 -90.19
C ASP A 876 14.17 14.28 -91.17
N ILE A 877 13.95 13.00 -90.85
CA ILE A 877 14.22 11.87 -91.75
C ILE A 877 13.36 11.99 -93.03
N VAL A 878 12.04 12.19 -92.89
CA VAL A 878 11.11 12.27 -94.03
C VAL A 878 11.38 13.51 -94.89
N ARG A 879 11.55 14.69 -94.29
CA ARG A 879 11.84 15.93 -95.04
C ARG A 879 13.20 15.85 -95.74
N ARG A 880 14.26 15.37 -95.05
CA ARG A 880 15.58 15.18 -95.66
C ARG A 880 15.52 14.19 -96.82
N GLY A 881 14.84 13.06 -96.64
CA GLY A 881 14.71 12.03 -97.67
C GLY A 881 13.89 12.46 -98.89
N VAL A 882 12.70 13.02 -98.66
CA VAL A 882 11.78 13.43 -99.74
C VAL A 882 12.24 14.71 -100.45
N LEU A 883 12.95 15.63 -99.79
CA LEU A 883 13.45 16.87 -100.43
C LEU A 883 14.85 16.71 -101.06
N ALA A 884 15.52 15.57 -100.89
CA ALA A 884 16.85 15.33 -101.46
C ALA A 884 16.85 15.46 -103.00
N PRO A 885 17.86 16.10 -103.61
CA PRO A 885 17.89 16.34 -105.05
C PRO A 885 17.96 15.03 -105.87
N ASP A 886 18.54 13.98 -105.30
CA ASP A 886 18.74 12.65 -105.87
C ASP A 886 17.62 11.64 -105.55
N TRP A 887 16.57 12.04 -104.83
CA TRP A 887 15.44 11.17 -104.44
C TRP A 887 14.70 10.56 -105.66
N ALA A 888 14.62 11.28 -106.77
CA ALA A 888 14.03 10.81 -108.03
C ALA A 888 15.01 9.89 -108.79
N PRO A 889 14.72 8.59 -108.99
CA PRO A 889 15.62 7.70 -109.71
C PRO A 889 15.54 7.91 -111.23
N THR A 890 16.69 7.87 -111.90
CA THR A 890 16.83 7.94 -113.37
C THR A 890 16.33 6.68 -114.07
N GLU A 891 16.39 5.52 -113.39
CA GLU A 891 15.85 4.24 -113.85
C GLU A 891 14.53 3.87 -113.15
N GLN A 892 13.89 2.79 -113.59
CA GLN A 892 12.67 2.28 -112.96
C GLN A 892 12.95 1.79 -111.53
N PRO A 893 12.29 2.35 -110.49
CA PRO A 893 12.54 1.97 -109.11
C PRO A 893 12.10 0.54 -108.81
N LYS A 894 12.99 -0.22 -108.14
CA LYS A 894 12.78 -1.61 -107.69
C LYS A 894 12.94 -1.80 -106.17
N GLU A 895 13.38 -0.75 -105.47
CA GLU A 895 13.69 -0.74 -104.04
C GLU A 895 13.15 0.52 -103.37
N VAL A 896 12.93 0.42 -102.07
CA VAL A 896 12.53 1.53 -101.18
C VAL A 896 13.75 2.40 -100.86
N ARG A 897 13.60 3.72 -100.74
CA ARG A 897 14.73 4.60 -100.41
C ARG A 897 15.19 4.45 -98.94
N PRO A 898 16.49 4.64 -98.62
CA PRO A 898 17.03 4.39 -97.27
C PRO A 898 16.31 5.12 -96.13
N TYR A 899 15.82 6.34 -96.35
CA TYR A 899 15.13 7.13 -95.32
C TYR A 899 13.84 6.45 -94.80
N VAL A 900 13.19 5.61 -95.60
CA VAL A 900 12.00 4.87 -95.19
C VAL A 900 12.37 3.74 -94.24
N TYR A 901 13.49 3.05 -94.49
CA TYR A 901 14.04 2.07 -93.56
C TYR A 901 14.50 2.75 -92.26
N GLU A 902 15.15 3.92 -92.33
CA GLU A 902 15.54 4.71 -91.17
C GLU A 902 14.32 5.12 -90.32
N ALA A 903 13.25 5.61 -90.95
CA ALA A 903 11.99 5.96 -90.28
C ALA A 903 11.29 4.74 -89.65
N LEU A 904 11.22 3.61 -90.36
CA LEU A 904 10.63 2.37 -89.82
C LEU A 904 11.48 1.80 -88.68
N LEU A 905 12.82 1.84 -88.75
CA LEU A 905 13.71 1.40 -87.66
C LEU A 905 13.59 2.31 -86.43
N CYS A 906 13.41 3.62 -86.61
CA CYS A 906 13.07 4.53 -85.51
C CYS A 906 11.77 4.10 -84.81
N LEU A 907 10.74 3.74 -85.58
CA LEU A 907 9.49 3.19 -85.03
C LEU A 907 9.67 1.80 -84.37
N VAL A 908 10.63 0.96 -84.81
CA VAL A 908 10.96 -0.33 -84.17
C VAL A 908 11.59 -0.10 -82.79
N ILE A 909 12.48 0.89 -82.66
CA ILE A 909 13.08 1.27 -81.38
C ILE A 909 11.99 1.72 -80.40
N VAL A 910 11.08 2.60 -80.85
CA VAL A 910 9.95 3.06 -80.03
C VAL A 910 9.00 1.92 -79.69
N HIS A 911 8.65 1.06 -80.64
CA HIS A 911 7.86 -0.15 -80.37
C HIS A 911 8.51 -0.98 -79.26
N THR A 912 9.81 -1.22 -79.34
CA THR A 912 10.56 -2.02 -78.36
C THR A 912 10.52 -1.36 -76.98
N GLN A 913 10.77 -0.05 -76.90
CA GLN A 913 10.73 0.68 -75.63
C GLN A 913 9.32 0.67 -74.99
N VAL A 914 8.27 0.91 -75.78
CA VAL A 914 6.89 0.94 -75.25
C VAL A 914 6.41 -0.47 -74.89
N SER A 915 6.58 -1.46 -75.76
CA SER A 915 6.09 -2.82 -75.52
C SER A 915 6.77 -3.54 -74.35
N THR A 916 8.02 -3.20 -74.01
CA THR A 916 8.72 -3.74 -72.83
C THR A 916 8.39 -2.99 -71.53
N THR A 917 7.96 -1.73 -71.63
CA THR A 917 7.75 -0.85 -70.48
C THR A 917 6.29 -0.76 -70.06
N ALA A 918 5.41 -0.41 -71.01
CA ALA A 918 3.97 -0.20 -70.83
C ALA A 918 3.23 -0.73 -72.07
N SER A 919 3.03 -2.05 -72.13
CA SER A 919 2.57 -2.75 -73.33
C SER A 919 1.19 -2.28 -73.82
N SER A 920 0.33 -1.86 -72.88
CA SER A 920 -0.99 -1.23 -73.11
C SER A 920 -0.93 -0.01 -74.02
N LEU A 921 0.13 0.81 -73.95
CA LEU A 921 0.26 2.06 -74.70
C LEU A 921 0.78 1.87 -76.13
N THR A 922 1.30 0.67 -76.46
CA THR A 922 1.98 0.39 -77.74
C THR A 922 1.11 0.73 -78.95
N GLY A 923 -0.19 0.40 -78.90
CA GLY A 923 -1.14 0.72 -79.97
C GLY A 923 -1.31 2.23 -80.17
N GLN A 924 -1.62 2.94 -79.08
CA GLN A 924 -1.88 4.38 -79.09
C GLN A 924 -0.66 5.19 -79.56
N VAL A 925 0.53 4.87 -79.08
CA VAL A 925 1.78 5.55 -79.46
C VAL A 925 2.07 5.35 -80.94
N LEU A 926 2.06 4.11 -81.44
CA LEU A 926 2.43 3.82 -82.82
C LEU A 926 1.39 4.31 -83.84
N SER A 927 0.10 4.25 -83.50
CA SER A 927 -0.96 4.87 -84.31
C SER A 927 -0.79 6.39 -84.42
N TYR A 928 -0.50 7.07 -83.30
CA TYR A 928 -0.24 8.51 -83.32
C TYR A 928 1.01 8.88 -84.13
N LEU A 929 2.13 8.15 -83.94
CA LEU A 929 3.35 8.39 -84.70
C LEU A 929 3.15 8.12 -86.20
N LEU A 930 2.37 7.11 -86.57
CA LEU A 930 2.01 6.86 -87.97
C LEU A 930 1.17 8.01 -88.56
N GLU A 931 0.20 8.56 -87.83
CA GLU A 931 -0.53 9.77 -88.26
C GLU A 931 0.43 10.95 -88.49
N GLN A 932 1.37 11.20 -87.57
CA GLN A 932 2.36 12.28 -87.73
C GLN A 932 3.28 12.04 -88.93
N VAL A 933 3.79 10.82 -89.12
CA VAL A 933 4.61 10.45 -90.29
C VAL A 933 3.83 10.64 -91.59
N SER A 934 2.56 10.24 -91.66
CA SER A 934 1.70 10.48 -92.82
C SER A 934 1.50 11.97 -93.12
N LEU A 935 1.35 12.81 -92.09
CA LEU A 935 1.24 14.27 -92.27
C LEU A 935 2.55 14.89 -92.77
N GLU A 936 3.70 14.46 -92.23
CA GLU A 936 5.02 14.91 -92.70
C GLU A 936 5.30 14.49 -94.15
N PHE A 937 4.86 13.28 -94.56
CA PHE A 937 4.89 12.89 -95.97
C PHE A 937 4.04 13.83 -96.84
N LEU A 938 2.81 14.13 -96.42
CA LEU A 938 1.93 15.06 -97.15
C LEU A 938 2.54 16.46 -97.29
N GLU A 939 3.13 17.00 -96.21
CA GLU A 939 3.82 18.31 -96.25
C GLU A 939 5.08 18.29 -97.13
N ALA A 940 5.86 17.21 -97.09
CA ALA A 940 7.08 17.09 -97.90
C ALA A 940 6.76 16.90 -99.40
N PHE A 941 5.70 16.14 -99.75
CA PHE A 941 5.27 16.01 -101.13
C PHE A 941 4.67 17.31 -101.69
N LYS A 942 3.90 18.07 -100.90
CA LYS A 942 3.38 19.40 -101.32
C LYS A 942 4.47 20.42 -101.68
N GLN A 943 5.69 20.26 -101.18
CA GLN A 943 6.82 21.13 -101.52
C GLN A 943 7.45 20.81 -102.89
N ARG A 944 7.16 19.64 -103.49
CA ARG A 944 7.58 19.30 -104.86
C ARG A 944 6.48 19.66 -105.87
N GLN A 945 6.84 20.45 -106.88
CA GLN A 945 5.87 20.95 -107.88
C GLN A 945 5.54 19.99 -109.03
N ARG A 946 6.35 18.95 -109.29
CA ARG A 946 6.15 17.99 -110.39
C ARG A 946 6.62 16.58 -110.04
N PHE A 947 5.86 15.58 -110.46
CA PHE A 947 6.14 14.16 -110.29
C PHE A 947 6.22 13.45 -111.65
N PRO A 948 7.42 13.35 -112.28
CA PRO A 948 7.60 12.49 -113.44
C PRO A 948 7.42 11.01 -113.06
N LEU A 949 7.19 10.14 -114.05
CA LEU A 949 6.81 8.73 -113.85
C LEU A 949 7.66 7.99 -112.81
N ASN A 950 8.99 8.08 -112.88
CA ASN A 950 9.88 7.40 -111.93
C ASN A 950 9.75 7.93 -110.49
N SER A 951 9.58 9.24 -110.32
CA SER A 951 9.35 9.88 -109.02
C SER A 951 7.99 9.50 -108.43
N LEU A 952 6.95 9.45 -109.26
CA LEU A 952 5.62 9.01 -108.87
C LEU A 952 5.63 7.53 -108.46
N MET A 953 6.35 6.69 -109.21
CA MET A 953 6.55 5.29 -108.86
C MET A 953 7.30 5.15 -107.53
N GLN A 954 8.38 5.92 -107.29
CA GLN A 954 9.11 5.89 -106.02
C GLN A 954 8.22 6.33 -104.84
N ALA A 955 7.52 7.46 -104.95
CA ALA A 955 6.58 7.91 -103.91
C ALA A 955 5.52 6.85 -103.60
N THR A 956 4.88 6.29 -104.63
CA THR A 956 3.86 5.24 -104.47
C THR A 956 4.45 4.00 -103.78
N LEU A 957 5.67 3.60 -104.13
CA LEU A 957 6.36 2.45 -103.56
C LEU A 957 6.75 2.70 -102.09
N ASP A 958 7.32 3.87 -101.78
CA ASP A 958 7.73 4.26 -100.43
C ASP A 958 6.51 4.38 -99.48
N ILE A 959 5.41 5.00 -99.92
CA ILE A 959 4.16 5.14 -99.14
C ILE A 959 3.49 3.78 -98.92
N GLU A 960 3.30 2.98 -99.97
CA GLU A 960 2.70 1.64 -99.86
C GLU A 960 3.53 0.71 -98.97
N PHE A 961 4.86 0.82 -99.00
CA PHE A 961 5.72 0.02 -98.13
C PHE A 961 5.53 0.38 -96.65
N VAL A 962 5.44 1.67 -96.30
CA VAL A 962 5.12 2.12 -94.93
C VAL A 962 3.72 1.66 -94.52
N ALA A 963 2.72 1.94 -95.36
CA ALA A 963 1.32 1.61 -95.08
C ALA A 963 1.09 0.10 -94.88
N GLN A 964 1.66 -0.74 -95.74
CA GLN A 964 1.53 -2.20 -95.63
C GLN A 964 2.36 -2.80 -94.49
N THR A 965 3.44 -2.14 -94.06
CA THR A 965 4.26 -2.57 -92.92
C THR A 965 3.62 -2.20 -91.59
N MET A 966 3.02 -1.01 -91.50
CA MET A 966 2.37 -0.48 -90.30
C MET A 966 0.85 -0.73 -90.22
N ASN A 967 0.29 -1.52 -91.14
CA ASN A 967 -1.16 -1.76 -91.32
C ASN A 967 -1.95 -2.13 -90.05
N GLN A 968 -1.30 -2.67 -89.01
CA GLN A 968 -1.96 -2.94 -87.72
C GLN A 968 -2.31 -1.66 -86.93
N TYR A 969 -1.55 -0.58 -87.11
CA TYR A 969 -1.65 0.67 -86.36
C TYR A 969 -2.30 1.79 -87.18
N THR A 970 -2.70 1.51 -88.42
CA THR A 970 -3.37 2.47 -89.31
C THR A 970 -4.73 2.88 -88.76
N THR A 971 -4.90 4.18 -88.52
CA THR A 971 -6.16 4.80 -88.12
C THR A 971 -6.92 5.35 -89.33
N GLU A 972 -8.20 5.67 -89.14
CA GLU A 972 -9.02 6.34 -90.18
C GLU A 972 -8.34 7.64 -90.66
N ARG A 973 -7.83 8.47 -89.74
CA ARG A 973 -7.08 9.70 -90.05
C ARG A 973 -5.80 9.43 -90.86
N ALA A 974 -5.09 8.34 -90.58
CA ALA A 974 -3.93 7.93 -91.38
C ALA A 974 -4.35 7.49 -92.80
N THR A 975 -5.51 6.84 -92.98
CA THR A 975 -6.06 6.50 -94.31
C THR A 975 -6.55 7.73 -95.08
N GLU A 976 -7.19 8.69 -94.40
CA GLU A 976 -7.59 9.98 -94.98
C GLU A 976 -6.36 10.77 -95.45
N THR A 977 -5.33 10.85 -94.59
CA THR A 977 -4.06 11.53 -94.92
C THR A 977 -3.37 10.84 -96.08
N SER A 978 -3.30 9.51 -96.09
CA SER A 978 -2.79 8.73 -97.23
C SER A 978 -3.56 9.01 -98.53
N SER A 979 -4.89 9.14 -98.44
CA SER A 979 -5.73 9.50 -99.58
C SER A 979 -5.46 10.92 -100.08
N GLN A 980 -5.20 11.88 -99.17
CA GLN A 980 -4.75 13.23 -99.53
C GLN A 980 -3.36 13.22 -100.18
N ILE A 981 -2.42 12.38 -99.72
CA ILE A 981 -1.11 12.24 -100.37
C ILE A 981 -1.29 11.78 -101.82
N TYR A 982 -2.12 10.76 -102.07
CA TYR A 982 -2.41 10.31 -103.44
C TYR A 982 -3.05 11.41 -104.29
N GLN A 983 -3.93 12.25 -103.73
CA GLN A 983 -4.49 13.41 -104.44
C GLN A 983 -3.43 14.49 -104.76
N GLU A 984 -2.49 14.78 -103.87
CA GLU A 984 -1.40 15.75 -104.15
C GLU A 984 -0.40 15.20 -105.18
N LEU A 985 -0.07 13.91 -105.12
CA LEU A 985 0.71 13.23 -106.16
C LEU A 985 0.00 13.30 -107.52
N ASP A 986 -1.32 13.08 -107.55
CA ASP A 986 -2.11 13.19 -108.78
C ASP A 986 -2.16 14.62 -109.36
N LYS A 987 -2.23 15.65 -108.51
CA LYS A 987 -2.21 17.07 -108.94
C LYS A 987 -0.88 17.44 -109.62
N GLY A 988 0.24 16.90 -109.15
CA GLY A 988 1.57 17.18 -109.71
C GLY A 988 2.00 16.24 -110.85
N THR A 989 1.09 15.42 -111.39
CA THR A 989 1.39 14.34 -112.36
C THR A 989 0.72 14.54 -113.71
N ASP A 990 1.48 14.38 -114.80
CA ASP A 990 0.98 14.39 -116.18
C ASP A 990 0.08 13.17 -116.50
N GLY A 991 -0.97 13.37 -117.31
CA GLY A 991 -1.92 12.30 -117.66
C GLY A 991 -1.29 11.06 -118.32
N GLU A 992 -0.19 11.24 -119.05
CA GLU A 992 0.57 10.14 -119.65
C GLU A 992 1.31 9.30 -118.60
N ALA A 993 1.88 9.95 -117.57
CA ALA A 993 2.54 9.25 -116.45
C ALA A 993 1.53 8.44 -115.64
N ARG A 994 0.31 8.98 -115.40
CA ARG A 994 -0.79 8.26 -114.75
C ARG A 994 -1.19 6.98 -115.50
N ALA A 995 -1.37 7.07 -116.83
CA ALA A 995 -1.73 5.92 -117.66
C ALA A 995 -0.61 4.85 -117.73
N ARG A 996 0.66 5.26 -117.61
CA ARG A 996 1.80 4.34 -117.52
C ARG A 996 1.91 3.70 -116.14
N LEU A 997 1.73 4.46 -115.06
CA LEU A 997 1.70 3.93 -113.68
C LEU A 997 0.66 2.81 -113.55
N GLN A 998 -0.57 3.01 -114.05
CA GLN A 998 -1.64 2.01 -113.97
C GLN A 998 -1.28 0.67 -114.66
N LYS A 999 -0.46 0.70 -115.71
CA LYS A 999 0.05 -0.51 -116.38
C LYS A 999 1.18 -1.20 -115.61
N ILE A 1000 1.96 -0.44 -114.84
CA ILE A 1000 3.15 -0.93 -114.10
C ILE A 1000 2.80 -1.36 -112.66
N LEU A 1001 1.68 -0.87 -112.11
CA LEU A 1001 1.16 -1.15 -110.76
C LEU A 1001 1.12 -2.66 -110.39
N PRO A 1002 0.73 -3.60 -111.29
CA PRO A 1002 0.81 -5.04 -110.99
C PRO A 1002 2.23 -5.54 -110.75
N GLY A 1003 3.24 -5.00 -111.44
CA GLY A 1003 4.65 -5.30 -111.22
C GLY A 1003 5.15 -4.76 -109.89
N MET A 1004 4.82 -3.51 -109.57
CA MET A 1004 5.16 -2.88 -108.28
C MET A 1004 4.60 -3.66 -107.08
N ARG A 1005 3.42 -4.30 -107.21
CA ARG A 1005 2.87 -5.19 -106.17
C ARG A 1005 3.74 -6.44 -105.93
N VAL A 1006 4.40 -6.95 -106.96
CA VAL A 1006 5.35 -8.08 -106.84
C VAL A 1006 6.66 -7.60 -106.19
N ASP A 1007 7.17 -6.43 -106.59
CA ASP A 1007 8.37 -5.84 -105.97
C ASP A 1007 8.13 -5.51 -104.47
N LEU A 1008 7.01 -4.88 -104.13
CA LEU A 1008 6.59 -4.63 -102.73
C LEU A 1008 6.47 -5.92 -101.92
N LYS A 1009 5.89 -6.99 -102.51
CA LYS A 1009 5.81 -8.29 -101.85
C LYS A 1009 7.21 -8.87 -101.58
N ARG A 1010 8.12 -8.83 -102.56
CA ARG A 1010 9.52 -9.26 -102.42
C ARG A 1010 10.23 -8.47 -101.32
N LEU A 1011 10.13 -7.14 -101.33
CA LEU A 1011 10.77 -6.26 -100.35
C LEU A 1011 10.29 -6.55 -98.93
N ARG A 1012 8.97 -6.72 -98.73
CA ARG A 1012 8.38 -7.05 -97.43
C ARG A 1012 8.66 -8.49 -96.96
N GLU A 1013 9.00 -9.40 -97.88
CA GLU A 1013 9.49 -10.75 -97.56
C GLU A 1013 10.97 -10.73 -97.16
N ALA A 1014 11.78 -9.87 -97.79
CA ALA A 1014 13.18 -9.64 -97.42
C ALA A 1014 13.33 -8.96 -96.05
N SER A 1015 12.64 -7.84 -95.80
CA SER A 1015 12.66 -7.11 -94.51
C SER A 1015 11.77 -7.72 -93.42
N LYS A 1016 11.33 -8.97 -93.60
CA LYS A 1016 10.32 -9.63 -92.76
C LYS A 1016 10.76 -9.83 -91.31
N SER A 1017 12.05 -10.02 -91.07
CA SER A 1017 12.69 -10.19 -89.77
C SER A 1017 12.78 -8.87 -89.00
N GLU A 1018 13.19 -7.80 -89.67
CA GLU A 1018 13.43 -6.46 -89.10
C GLU A 1018 12.12 -5.83 -88.60
N PHE A 1019 11.06 -5.92 -89.41
CA PHE A 1019 9.74 -5.35 -89.10
C PHE A 1019 8.75 -6.39 -88.57
N ALA A 1020 9.25 -7.47 -87.97
CA ALA A 1020 8.41 -8.53 -87.41
C ALA A 1020 7.54 -8.05 -86.24
N CYS A 1021 8.01 -7.06 -85.47
CA CYS A 1021 7.34 -6.52 -84.29
C CYS A 1021 5.97 -5.88 -84.59
N PHE A 1022 5.81 -5.26 -85.77
CA PHE A 1022 4.55 -4.60 -86.15
C PHE A 1022 3.44 -5.57 -86.58
N LYS A 1023 3.69 -6.88 -86.56
CA LYS A 1023 2.72 -7.91 -86.93
C LYS A 1023 2.02 -8.45 -85.70
N LYS A 1024 0.70 -8.63 -85.84
CA LYS A 1024 -0.15 -9.14 -84.77
C LYS A 1024 0.36 -10.48 -84.29
N ALA A 1025 0.80 -10.53 -83.04
CA ALA A 1025 1.12 -11.79 -82.38
C ALA A 1025 -0.10 -12.71 -82.51
N ARG A 1026 0.10 -13.89 -83.11
CA ARG A 1026 -0.94 -14.93 -83.14
C ARG A 1026 -1.23 -15.28 -81.68
N SER A 1027 -2.39 -14.86 -81.17
CA SER A 1027 -2.83 -15.24 -79.82
C SER A 1027 -2.81 -16.77 -79.73
N GLY A 1028 -1.87 -17.28 -78.96
CA GLY A 1028 -1.69 -18.70 -78.73
C GLY A 1028 -2.79 -19.17 -77.78
N ASN A 1029 -3.96 -19.49 -78.33
CA ASN A 1029 -5.09 -20.04 -77.59
C ASN A 1029 -4.77 -21.50 -77.18
N LYS A 1030 -3.81 -21.64 -76.26
CA LYS A 1030 -3.11 -22.90 -75.91
C LYS A 1030 -2.93 -23.06 -74.40
N ALA A 1031 -3.77 -22.37 -73.61
CA ALA A 1031 -3.76 -22.39 -72.15
C ALA A 1031 -4.98 -23.13 -71.54
N ASP A 1032 -5.85 -23.75 -72.35
CA ASP A 1032 -7.14 -24.26 -71.88
C ASP A 1032 -7.51 -25.64 -72.48
N ARG A 1033 -6.52 -26.55 -72.58
CA ARG A 1033 -6.72 -27.93 -73.10
C ARG A 1033 -5.92 -29.02 -72.37
N THR A 1034 -5.48 -28.78 -71.14
CA THR A 1034 -4.69 -29.73 -70.34
C THR A 1034 -5.28 -30.02 -68.95
N ALA A 1035 -6.59 -29.81 -68.77
CA ALA A 1035 -7.30 -30.01 -67.49
C ALA A 1035 -8.45 -31.04 -67.54
N SER A 1036 -8.59 -31.84 -68.60
CA SER A 1036 -9.74 -32.73 -68.81
C SER A 1036 -9.40 -34.19 -69.19
N SER A 1037 -8.21 -34.69 -68.84
CA SER A 1037 -7.78 -36.06 -69.20
C SER A 1037 -7.06 -36.84 -68.09
N SER A 1038 -7.33 -36.55 -66.80
CA SER A 1038 -6.66 -37.21 -65.67
C SER A 1038 -7.60 -37.52 -64.50
N ALA A 1039 -8.81 -38.00 -64.78
CA ALA A 1039 -9.80 -38.41 -63.78
C ALA A 1039 -10.57 -39.67 -64.22
N GLN A 1040 -9.84 -40.73 -64.60
CA GLN A 1040 -10.41 -42.07 -64.83
C GLN A 1040 -9.35 -43.18 -64.70
N SER A 1041 -8.73 -43.29 -63.52
CA SER A 1041 -8.05 -44.52 -63.06
C SER A 1041 -7.69 -44.46 -61.58
N THR A 1042 -8.57 -44.98 -60.72
CA THR A 1042 -8.35 -45.77 -59.47
C THR A 1042 -9.53 -45.57 -58.52
N THR A 1043 -10.29 -46.67 -58.33
CA THR A 1043 -11.25 -46.93 -57.24
C THR A 1043 -12.25 -45.83 -56.88
#